data_AF-A0A5R8YQL8-F1
#
_entry.id   AF-A0A5R8YQL8-F1
#
_cell.length_a   1.000
_cell.length_b   1.000
_cell.length_c   1.000
_cell.angle_alpha   90.00
_cell.angle_beta   90.00
_cell.angle_gamma   90.00
#
_symmetry.space_group_name_H-M   'P 1'
#
loop_
_entity.id
_entity.type
_entity.pdbx_description
1 polymer ?
#
loop_
_entity_poly.entity_id
_entity_poly.type
_entity_poly.pdbx_seq_one_letter_code
_entity_poly.pdbx_strand_id
1 'polypeptide(L)'
;MTPLAPRLAESLNGALHRLFAERPGLHLLGEDVADPYGGAFKVTKGLSDRHPGRVLSTPISENGLAGVAAGLALAGDEVVAEVMFGDFAALVFDPVLNLISKSVTMYGRRLPMPVVLRCPVGGRRGYGPTHSQSVQKHFIGMPNLALYELSPFHDPYGLLAHALDHGPALLFEDKVLYTRRAYPDGVVDEHFRHSLIGDASGWAHVTPADGDAPDVVLICPGGVAHRALAAAHLLRDQGVTAHLLVPGRLYPVDIEPVLPILERPALVAVAEESTAGGTWGSDIAALVYERLWPRLRAPVLRLSSADSIIPAARHLEDRVLLGERHIAEAVAERLGTIATGAAFVAGPVESVLEPVDAAPPLAVPFVVPKLNNNDTHYLVTCWLAEDGARVEAGAPLVELETSKAVEEIEAPAAGYLRISADAGTEVEVGAVIAELHELAPPAHAAARSGAGGEAATTAGRGAGSAAPAQAAPPAEPSQPAPSSQPAPSSPADRRIYVLDRVQRGTAAVVTRAHKEVPAAFTAVEVGVDALLARLRLLSEESGAEVGVPEAVVKAVAAAHDRFGHLFGSLVDDRTVAVSETPHVAVTIDAGRGLYTPVIRDCASRSITDIADDLMDFRMKAWRGGDFTTSELDGGTITISINTEADVVFVQPIVMWPQLCMLSVGGLRRQLALHDGVLATTTVVVLGLAYDHRVVNGAEAVAFLRAVADNLREPDRLDQLVA
;
A
#
# COMPACT_ATOMS: atom_id res chain seq x y z
N MET A 1 -35.82 21.75 -12.02
CA MET A 1 -34.57 21.12 -12.53
C MET A 1 -34.57 19.70 -11.99
N THR A 2 -34.59 18.70 -12.87
CA THR A 2 -34.41 17.29 -12.46
C THR A 2 -33.03 17.15 -11.80
N PRO A 3 -32.88 16.44 -10.67
CA PRO A 3 -31.56 16.24 -10.06
C PRO A 3 -30.62 15.61 -11.08
N LEU A 4 -29.38 16.11 -11.18
CA LEU A 4 -28.37 15.48 -12.01
C LEU A 4 -28.11 14.05 -11.48
N ALA A 5 -28.01 13.08 -12.38
CA ALA A 5 -27.69 11.70 -12.00
C ALA A 5 -26.40 11.63 -11.17
N PRO A 6 -26.33 10.77 -10.13
CA PRO A 6 -25.18 10.69 -9.24
C PRO A 6 -23.90 10.31 -9.99
N ARG A 7 -22.75 10.68 -9.43
CA ARG A 7 -21.47 10.13 -9.89
C ARG A 7 -21.40 8.64 -9.59
N LEU A 8 -20.61 7.89 -10.35
CA LEU A 8 -20.45 6.46 -10.13
C LEU A 8 -19.84 6.16 -8.76
N ALA A 9 -18.89 6.97 -8.27
CA ALA A 9 -18.37 6.81 -6.91
C ALA A 9 -19.46 6.97 -5.83
N GLU A 10 -20.38 7.93 -6.01
CA GLU A 10 -21.51 8.14 -5.10
C GLU A 10 -22.52 6.98 -5.18
N SER A 11 -22.76 6.47 -6.39
CA SER A 11 -23.64 5.32 -6.62
C SER A 11 -23.08 4.05 -6.00
N LEU A 12 -21.77 3.82 -6.14
CA LEU A 12 -21.05 2.70 -5.54
C LEU A 12 -20.99 2.82 -4.00
N ASN A 13 -20.75 4.02 -3.46
CA ASN A 13 -20.86 4.28 -2.03
C ASN A 13 -22.27 3.95 -1.52
N GLY A 14 -23.31 4.43 -2.20
CA GLY A 14 -24.71 4.13 -1.88
C GLY A 14 -25.02 2.62 -1.92
N ALA A 15 -24.46 1.91 -2.90
CA ALA A 15 -24.58 0.45 -3.00
C ALA A 15 -23.94 -0.27 -1.81
N LEU A 16 -22.74 0.14 -1.37
CA LEU A 16 -22.08 -0.42 -0.18
C LEU A 16 -22.88 -0.15 1.09
N HIS A 17 -23.37 1.08 1.29
CA HIS A 17 -24.24 1.42 2.42
C HIS A 17 -25.50 0.55 2.46
N ARG A 18 -26.12 0.34 1.31
CA ARG A 18 -27.29 -0.53 1.18
C ARG A 18 -26.96 -1.98 1.51
N LEU A 19 -25.88 -2.53 0.96
CA LEU A 19 -25.42 -3.89 1.25
C LEU A 19 -25.15 -4.10 2.75
N PHE A 20 -24.48 -3.15 3.39
CA PHE A 20 -24.17 -3.24 4.82
C PHE A 20 -25.41 -3.17 5.73
N ALA A 21 -26.44 -2.43 5.30
CA ALA A 21 -27.74 -2.39 5.96
C ALA A 21 -28.52 -3.70 5.79
N GLU A 22 -28.45 -4.34 4.61
CA GLU A 22 -29.20 -5.55 4.28
C GLU A 22 -28.50 -6.85 4.73
N ARG A 23 -27.17 -6.86 4.84
CA ARG A 23 -26.36 -8.05 5.14
C ARG A 23 -25.58 -7.89 6.45
N PRO A 24 -26.09 -8.35 7.61
CA PRO A 24 -25.43 -8.16 8.90
C PRO A 24 -24.06 -8.83 9.06
N GLY A 25 -23.79 -9.91 8.31
CA GLY A 25 -22.52 -10.64 8.32
C GLY A 25 -21.50 -10.18 7.28
N LEU A 26 -21.74 -9.03 6.62
CA LEU A 26 -20.81 -8.48 5.63
C LEU A 26 -19.72 -7.64 6.30
N HIS A 27 -18.47 -7.94 6.01
CA HIS A 27 -17.29 -7.17 6.39
C HIS A 27 -16.69 -6.44 5.20
N LEU A 28 -16.08 -5.28 5.45
CA LEU A 28 -15.24 -4.57 4.50
C LEU A 28 -13.85 -4.41 5.10
N LEU A 29 -12.85 -4.94 4.41
CA LEU A 29 -11.45 -4.87 4.80
C LEU A 29 -10.67 -4.08 3.74
N GLY A 30 -9.69 -3.28 4.14
CA GLY A 30 -8.78 -2.64 3.20
C GLY A 30 -7.97 -1.53 3.83
N GLU A 31 -7.02 -0.98 3.08
CA GLU A 31 -6.20 0.14 3.55
C GLU A 31 -7.00 1.45 3.54
N ASP A 32 -6.93 2.19 4.64
CA ASP A 32 -7.60 3.49 4.84
C ASP A 32 -9.12 3.51 4.55
N VAL A 33 -9.79 2.36 4.60
CA VAL A 33 -11.23 2.27 4.29
C VAL A 33 -12.12 2.89 5.36
N ALA A 34 -11.64 3.02 6.59
CA ALA A 34 -12.37 3.61 7.71
C ALA A 34 -12.39 5.14 7.69
N ASP A 35 -13.40 5.71 8.32
CA ASP A 35 -13.58 7.15 8.55
C ASP A 35 -12.56 7.66 9.59
N PRO A 36 -12.11 8.92 9.51
CA PRO A 36 -12.58 9.98 8.62
C PRO A 36 -12.00 9.93 7.20
N TYR A 37 -11.10 8.99 6.89
CA TYR A 37 -10.51 8.89 5.56
C TYR A 37 -11.54 8.40 4.54
N GLY A 38 -12.26 7.32 4.83
CA GLY A 38 -13.38 6.82 4.01
C GLY A 38 -12.95 6.26 2.65
N GLY A 39 -11.76 5.67 2.59
CA GLY A 39 -11.16 5.10 1.39
C GLY A 39 -10.40 6.13 0.54
N ALA A 40 -9.41 5.66 -0.23
CA ALA A 40 -8.54 6.51 -1.06
C ALA A 40 -9.34 7.35 -2.08
N PHE A 41 -10.41 6.77 -2.63
CA PHE A 41 -11.30 7.41 -3.59
C PHE A 41 -12.64 7.86 -2.99
N LYS A 42 -12.73 7.89 -1.64
CA LYS A 42 -13.95 8.25 -0.89
C LYS A 42 -15.16 7.34 -1.13
N VAL A 43 -14.93 6.14 -1.67
CA VAL A 43 -15.99 5.16 -1.97
C VAL A 43 -16.56 4.53 -0.70
N THR A 44 -15.79 4.37 0.37
CA THR A 44 -16.26 3.80 1.64
C THR A 44 -16.64 4.85 2.68
N LYS A 45 -16.69 6.13 2.29
CA LYS A 45 -17.01 7.26 3.18
C LYS A 45 -18.30 7.03 3.97
N GLY A 46 -18.23 7.28 5.27
CA GLY A 46 -19.30 7.18 6.27
C GLY A 46 -19.73 5.76 6.62
N LEU A 47 -19.12 4.74 6.02
CA LEU A 47 -19.54 3.35 6.19
C LEU A 47 -19.09 2.80 7.56
N SER A 48 -17.90 3.17 8.01
CA SER A 48 -17.35 2.68 9.29
C SER A 48 -17.99 3.34 10.50
N ASP A 49 -18.37 4.62 10.39
CA ASP A 49 -19.14 5.32 11.42
C ASP A 49 -20.52 4.68 11.61
N ARG A 50 -21.17 4.24 10.52
CA ARG A 50 -22.47 3.57 10.55
C ARG A 50 -22.40 2.10 10.96
N HIS A 51 -21.32 1.41 10.63
CA HIS A 51 -21.16 -0.03 10.83
C HIS A 51 -19.86 -0.34 11.58
N PRO A 52 -19.73 0.12 12.84
CA PRO A 52 -18.52 -0.07 13.62
C PRO A 52 -18.20 -1.56 13.81
N GLY A 53 -16.92 -1.92 13.68
CA GLY A 53 -16.44 -3.30 13.78
C GLY A 53 -16.65 -4.16 12.54
N ARG A 54 -17.32 -3.64 11.49
CA ARG A 54 -17.52 -4.35 10.22
C ARG A 54 -16.78 -3.73 9.05
N VAL A 55 -16.38 -2.46 9.15
CA VAL A 55 -15.48 -1.79 8.20
C VAL A 55 -14.14 -1.58 8.90
N LEU A 56 -13.10 -2.29 8.46
CA LEU A 56 -11.84 -2.41 9.18
C LEU A 56 -10.67 -2.00 8.29
N SER A 57 -9.95 -0.97 8.71
CA SER A 57 -8.67 -0.61 8.09
C SER A 57 -7.63 -1.70 8.37
N THR A 58 -6.85 -2.07 7.35
CA THR A 58 -5.77 -3.05 7.46
C THR A 58 -4.39 -2.36 7.38
N PRO A 59 -3.32 -3.01 7.87
CA PRO A 59 -1.96 -2.66 7.49
C PRO A 59 -1.78 -2.76 5.96
N ILE A 60 -0.71 -2.13 5.46
CA ILE A 60 -0.29 -2.22 4.05
C ILE A 60 0.33 -3.60 3.81
N SER A 61 -0.52 -4.58 3.54
CA SER A 61 -0.18 -6.01 3.51
C SER A 61 -1.25 -6.77 2.74
N GLU A 62 -1.33 -6.55 1.43
CA GLU A 62 -2.41 -7.02 0.57
C GLU A 62 -2.53 -8.55 0.57
N ASN A 63 -1.40 -9.26 0.64
CA ASN A 63 -1.41 -10.72 0.78
C ASN A 63 -2.14 -11.16 2.07
N GLY A 64 -1.84 -10.49 3.18
CA GLY A 64 -2.50 -10.70 4.46
C GLY A 64 -3.98 -10.30 4.44
N LEU A 65 -4.32 -9.17 3.82
CA LEU A 65 -5.70 -8.72 3.59
C LEU A 65 -6.52 -9.79 2.88
N ALA A 66 -6.01 -10.33 1.76
CA ALA A 66 -6.70 -11.36 1.00
C ALA A 66 -6.77 -12.70 1.76
N GLY A 67 -5.73 -13.05 2.51
CA GLY A 67 -5.72 -14.23 3.38
C GLY A 67 -6.76 -14.15 4.50
N VAL A 68 -6.89 -12.99 5.16
CA VAL A 68 -7.91 -12.74 6.20
C VAL A 68 -9.31 -12.77 5.60
N ALA A 69 -9.52 -12.11 4.45
CA ALA A 69 -10.79 -12.15 3.74
C ALA A 69 -11.21 -13.59 3.41
N ALA A 70 -10.26 -14.42 2.97
CA ALA A 70 -10.51 -15.83 2.72
C ALA A 70 -10.85 -16.60 4.00
N GLY A 71 -10.12 -16.35 5.09
CA GLY A 71 -10.37 -16.99 6.39
C GLY A 71 -11.77 -16.68 6.95
N LEU A 72 -12.20 -15.41 6.87
CA LEU A 72 -13.54 -14.98 7.27
C LEU A 72 -14.63 -15.67 6.43
N ALA A 73 -14.46 -15.71 5.11
CA ALA A 73 -15.41 -16.40 4.24
C ALA A 73 -15.52 -17.90 4.54
N LEU A 74 -14.39 -18.56 4.83
CA LEU A 74 -14.39 -19.96 5.27
C LEU A 74 -15.02 -20.16 6.66
N ALA A 75 -15.00 -19.13 7.51
CA ALA A 75 -15.69 -19.12 8.80
C ALA A 75 -17.21 -18.85 8.69
N GLY A 76 -17.68 -18.42 7.52
CA GLY A 76 -19.10 -18.24 7.22
C GLY A 76 -19.54 -16.78 7.04
N ASP A 77 -18.61 -15.82 7.12
CA ASP A 77 -18.90 -14.39 6.90
C ASP A 77 -18.83 -14.02 5.41
N GLU A 78 -19.40 -12.87 5.04
CA GLU A 78 -19.26 -12.29 3.71
C GLU A 78 -18.21 -11.18 3.75
N VAL A 79 -17.38 -11.06 2.71
CA VAL A 79 -16.27 -10.10 2.72
C VAL A 79 -16.16 -9.33 1.41
N VAL A 80 -16.12 -8.01 1.52
CA VAL A 80 -15.61 -7.11 0.49
C VAL A 80 -14.20 -6.68 0.90
N ALA A 81 -13.18 -7.02 0.13
CA ALA A 81 -11.81 -6.59 0.39
C ALA A 81 -11.39 -5.53 -0.65
N GLU A 82 -10.93 -4.36 -0.22
CA GLU A 82 -10.47 -3.29 -1.10
C GLU A 82 -8.95 -3.33 -1.22
N VAL A 83 -8.48 -3.64 -2.43
CA VAL A 83 -7.08 -3.45 -2.83
C VAL A 83 -6.98 -2.04 -3.41
N MET A 84 -6.14 -1.17 -2.83
CA MET A 84 -6.17 0.27 -3.11
C MET A 84 -5.98 0.62 -4.60
N PHE A 85 -5.10 -0.11 -5.29
CA PHE A 85 -4.86 0.05 -6.73
C PHE A 85 -4.74 -1.32 -7.43
N GLY A 86 -5.18 -1.35 -8.69
CA GLY A 86 -5.04 -2.45 -9.66
C GLY A 86 -3.67 -3.12 -9.65
N ASP A 87 -2.64 -2.30 -9.58
CA ASP A 87 -1.24 -2.70 -9.66
C ASP A 87 -0.82 -3.56 -8.45
N PHE A 88 -1.47 -3.39 -7.29
CA PHE A 88 -1.24 -4.20 -6.09
C PHE A 88 -1.97 -5.55 -6.14
N ALA A 89 -2.75 -5.83 -7.20
CA ALA A 89 -3.37 -7.13 -7.40
C ALA A 89 -2.32 -8.25 -7.55
N ALA A 90 -1.08 -7.92 -7.90
CA ALA A 90 0.05 -8.85 -7.89
C ALA A 90 0.34 -9.41 -6.47
N LEU A 91 0.09 -8.63 -5.42
CA LEU A 91 0.36 -9.01 -4.03
C LEU A 91 -0.74 -9.91 -3.44
N VAL A 92 -1.96 -9.82 -3.96
CA VAL A 92 -3.08 -10.72 -3.59
C VAL A 92 -3.18 -11.95 -4.50
N PHE A 93 -2.34 -12.06 -5.53
CA PHE A 93 -2.50 -13.06 -6.58
C PHE A 93 -2.48 -14.49 -6.03
N ASP A 94 -1.55 -14.81 -5.14
CA ASP A 94 -1.44 -16.15 -4.54
C ASP A 94 -2.68 -16.52 -3.69
N PRO A 95 -3.13 -15.68 -2.72
CA PRO A 95 -4.39 -15.92 -2.01
C PRO A 95 -5.59 -16.06 -2.95
N VAL A 96 -5.70 -15.25 -4.00
CA VAL A 96 -6.80 -15.36 -4.97
C VAL A 96 -6.76 -16.69 -5.72
N LEU A 97 -5.58 -17.06 -6.24
CA LEU A 97 -5.39 -18.24 -7.07
C LEU A 97 -5.43 -19.55 -6.27
N ASN A 98 -4.76 -19.61 -5.13
CA ASN A 98 -4.52 -20.87 -4.43
C ASN A 98 -5.47 -21.11 -3.27
N LEU A 99 -5.95 -20.04 -2.63
CA LEU A 99 -6.86 -20.14 -1.49
C LEU A 99 -8.29 -19.85 -1.93
N ILE A 100 -8.60 -18.61 -2.26
CA ILE A 100 -9.97 -18.14 -2.50
C ILE A 100 -10.67 -18.94 -3.61
N SER A 101 -10.08 -19.00 -4.80
CA SER A 101 -10.73 -19.64 -5.96
C SER A 101 -10.86 -21.16 -5.83
N LYS A 102 -9.87 -21.83 -5.22
CA LYS A 102 -9.84 -23.30 -5.09
C LYS A 102 -10.63 -23.81 -3.89
N SER A 103 -10.71 -23.04 -2.80
CA SER A 103 -11.51 -23.41 -1.61
C SER A 103 -12.96 -23.73 -1.95
N VAL A 104 -13.49 -23.15 -3.03
CA VAL A 104 -14.83 -23.44 -3.55
C VAL A 104 -15.05 -24.93 -3.81
N THR A 105 -14.07 -25.67 -4.32
CA THR A 105 -14.28 -27.08 -4.73
C THR A 105 -13.21 -28.06 -4.25
N MET A 106 -12.09 -27.59 -3.69
CA MET A 106 -10.94 -28.46 -3.36
C MET A 106 -11.18 -29.45 -2.21
N TYR A 107 -12.25 -29.29 -1.43
CA TYR A 107 -12.57 -30.14 -0.27
C TYR A 107 -13.58 -31.27 -0.57
N GLY A 108 -13.76 -31.62 -1.85
CA GLY A 108 -14.66 -32.71 -2.27
C GLY A 108 -16.16 -32.37 -2.20
N ARG A 109 -16.50 -31.14 -1.82
CA ARG A 109 -17.84 -30.55 -1.90
C ARG A 109 -17.71 -29.07 -2.26
N ARG A 110 -18.77 -28.49 -2.84
CA ARG A 110 -18.80 -27.06 -3.09
C ARG A 110 -18.96 -26.29 -1.78
N LEU A 111 -18.03 -25.39 -1.46
CA LEU A 111 -18.13 -24.46 -0.33
C LEU A 111 -18.55 -23.07 -0.83
N PRO A 112 -19.43 -22.36 -0.12
CA PRO A 112 -19.63 -20.93 -0.33
C PRO A 112 -18.32 -20.18 -0.09
N MET A 113 -18.00 -19.23 -0.96
CA MET A 113 -16.84 -18.36 -0.79
C MET A 113 -17.22 -16.91 -1.17
N PRO A 114 -18.06 -16.25 -0.35
CA PRO A 114 -18.61 -14.92 -0.64
C PRO A 114 -17.56 -13.81 -0.40
N VAL A 115 -16.49 -13.85 -1.19
CA VAL A 115 -15.42 -12.85 -1.19
C VAL A 115 -15.50 -12.05 -2.48
N VAL A 116 -15.57 -10.72 -2.37
CA VAL A 116 -15.40 -9.80 -3.49
C VAL A 116 -14.17 -8.92 -3.24
N LEU A 117 -13.14 -9.09 -4.06
CA LEU A 117 -12.00 -8.17 -4.08
C LEU A 117 -12.29 -7.01 -5.01
N ARG A 118 -12.38 -5.80 -4.47
CA ARG A 118 -12.55 -4.56 -5.22
C ARG A 118 -11.20 -3.96 -5.55
N CYS A 119 -11.03 -3.47 -6.77
CA CYS A 119 -9.72 -3.05 -7.27
C CYS A 119 -9.82 -1.87 -8.25
N PRO A 120 -9.36 -0.66 -7.85
CA PRO A 120 -9.33 0.50 -8.73
C PRO A 120 -8.26 0.40 -9.81
N VAL A 121 -8.66 0.28 -11.08
CA VAL A 121 -7.76 0.02 -12.24
C VAL A 121 -7.69 1.20 -13.21
N GLY A 122 -6.84 1.05 -14.22
CA GLY A 122 -6.82 1.91 -15.41
C GLY A 122 -6.02 3.20 -15.26
N GLY A 123 -5.63 3.78 -16.39
CA GLY A 123 -4.75 4.96 -16.46
C GLY A 123 -5.47 6.30 -16.57
N ARG A 124 -4.86 7.27 -17.26
CA ARG A 124 -5.37 8.62 -17.58
C ARG A 124 -5.50 9.58 -16.40
N ARG A 125 -4.77 9.30 -15.33
CA ARG A 125 -4.65 10.16 -14.14
C ARG A 125 -3.22 10.67 -13.93
N GLY A 126 -2.27 10.29 -14.79
CA GLY A 126 -0.86 10.65 -14.65
C GLY A 126 -0.14 9.93 -13.50
N TYR A 127 -0.70 8.83 -12.97
CA TYR A 127 -0.06 8.06 -11.89
C TYR A 127 1.13 7.21 -12.38
N GLY A 128 1.35 7.15 -13.69
CA GLY A 128 2.52 6.50 -14.27
C GLY A 128 2.46 4.96 -14.20
N PRO A 129 3.63 4.30 -14.22
CA PRO A 129 3.73 2.91 -14.63
C PRO A 129 3.23 1.88 -13.61
N THR A 130 3.11 2.26 -12.34
CA THR A 130 2.82 1.35 -11.22
C THR A 130 1.47 1.62 -10.55
N HIS A 131 0.63 2.46 -11.14
CA HIS A 131 -0.68 2.86 -10.60
C HIS A 131 -1.75 3.06 -11.69
N SER A 132 -1.52 2.51 -12.88
CA SER A 132 -2.32 2.78 -14.08
C SER A 132 -2.74 1.52 -14.84
N GLN A 133 -2.37 0.34 -14.34
CA GLN A 133 -2.58 -0.89 -15.09
C GLN A 133 -4.05 -1.33 -15.09
N SER A 134 -4.46 -1.90 -16.22
CA SER A 134 -5.66 -2.73 -16.34
C SER A 134 -5.24 -4.20 -16.23
N VAL A 135 -5.46 -4.79 -15.05
CA VAL A 135 -4.92 -6.11 -14.65
C VAL A 135 -5.90 -7.28 -14.87
N GLN A 136 -7.08 -7.02 -15.41
CA GLN A 136 -8.18 -7.99 -15.58
C GLN A 136 -7.72 -9.28 -16.25
N LYS A 137 -6.88 -9.17 -17.29
CA LYS A 137 -6.38 -10.31 -18.08
C LYS A 137 -5.64 -11.37 -17.26
N HIS A 138 -5.03 -10.99 -16.13
CA HIS A 138 -4.24 -11.90 -15.30
C HIS A 138 -5.09 -12.90 -14.50
N PHE A 139 -6.39 -12.64 -14.36
CA PHE A 139 -7.32 -13.47 -13.58
C PHE A 139 -8.25 -14.32 -14.45
N ILE A 140 -8.19 -14.16 -15.79
CA ILE A 140 -8.96 -14.96 -16.73
C ILE A 140 -8.49 -16.42 -16.67
N GLY A 141 -9.43 -17.36 -16.70
CA GLY A 141 -9.13 -18.80 -16.65
C GLY A 141 -8.98 -19.37 -15.24
N MET A 142 -8.99 -18.54 -14.18
CA MET A 142 -8.96 -19.04 -12.80
C MET A 142 -10.26 -19.79 -12.47
N PRO A 143 -10.20 -21.06 -12.02
CA PRO A 143 -11.40 -21.85 -11.72
C PRO A 143 -12.24 -21.22 -10.62
N ASN A 144 -13.57 -21.26 -10.78
CA ASN A 144 -14.55 -20.72 -9.83
C ASN A 144 -14.49 -19.19 -9.57
N LEU A 145 -13.54 -18.46 -10.14
CA LEU A 145 -13.41 -17.02 -9.94
C LEU A 145 -14.25 -16.27 -10.98
N ALA A 146 -15.08 -15.34 -10.52
CA ALA A 146 -15.82 -14.43 -11.38
C ALA A 146 -15.14 -13.06 -11.45
N LEU A 147 -15.12 -12.45 -12.64
CA LEU A 147 -14.59 -11.11 -12.85
C LEU A 147 -15.73 -10.18 -13.26
N TYR A 148 -15.85 -9.05 -12.58
CA TYR A 148 -16.84 -8.00 -12.83
C TYR A 148 -16.13 -6.67 -13.04
N GLU A 149 -16.76 -5.74 -13.75
CA GLU A 149 -16.22 -4.39 -13.90
C GLU A 149 -17.33 -3.35 -13.83
N LEU A 150 -17.08 -2.29 -13.05
CA LEU A 150 -18.01 -1.18 -12.89
C LEU A 150 -18.17 -0.44 -14.23
N SER A 151 -19.41 -0.08 -14.56
CA SER A 151 -19.70 0.74 -15.74
C SER A 151 -20.77 1.80 -15.45
N PRO A 152 -20.87 2.86 -16.26
CA PRO A 152 -21.96 3.84 -16.17
C PRO A 152 -23.38 3.30 -16.37
N PHE A 153 -23.52 2.10 -16.94
CA PHE A 153 -24.80 1.55 -17.40
C PHE A 153 -25.41 0.50 -16.46
N HIS A 154 -24.63 0.01 -15.49
CA HIS A 154 -25.08 -1.03 -14.56
C HIS A 154 -25.32 -0.42 -13.18
N ASP A 155 -26.32 -0.94 -12.46
CA ASP A 155 -26.52 -0.63 -11.05
C ASP A 155 -25.39 -1.26 -10.21
N PRO A 156 -24.55 -0.45 -9.51
CA PRO A 156 -23.47 -0.99 -8.69
C PRO A 156 -23.96 -1.90 -7.57
N TYR A 157 -25.18 -1.66 -7.06
CA TYR A 157 -25.77 -2.50 -6.02
C TYR A 157 -26.08 -3.90 -6.55
N GLY A 158 -26.81 -3.99 -7.68
CA GLY A 158 -27.09 -5.26 -8.34
C GLY A 158 -25.82 -6.04 -8.68
N LEU A 159 -24.78 -5.37 -9.16
CA LEU A 159 -23.50 -5.99 -9.52
C LEU A 159 -22.77 -6.58 -8.30
N LEU A 160 -22.62 -5.81 -7.23
CA LEU A 160 -21.96 -6.26 -5.99
C LEU A 160 -22.75 -7.36 -5.28
N ALA A 161 -24.08 -7.24 -5.20
CA ALA A 161 -24.94 -8.26 -4.61
C ALA A 161 -24.80 -9.59 -5.39
N HIS A 162 -24.86 -9.51 -6.72
CA HIS A 162 -24.65 -10.68 -7.58
C HIS A 162 -23.25 -11.30 -7.38
N ALA A 163 -22.21 -10.48 -7.27
CA ALA A 163 -20.85 -10.95 -7.03
C ALA A 163 -20.68 -11.66 -5.68
N LEU A 164 -21.29 -11.13 -4.60
CA LEU A 164 -21.29 -11.76 -3.27
C LEU A 164 -22.06 -13.09 -3.26
N ASP A 165 -23.24 -13.14 -3.89
CA ASP A 165 -24.11 -14.32 -3.90
C ASP A 165 -23.50 -15.51 -4.67
N HIS A 166 -22.68 -15.22 -5.69
CA HIS A 166 -22.11 -16.22 -6.58
C HIS A 166 -20.60 -16.47 -6.37
N GLY A 167 -19.99 -15.74 -5.42
CA GLY A 167 -18.54 -15.64 -5.22
C GLY A 167 -17.76 -16.95 -5.18
N PRO A 168 -16.42 -16.87 -5.34
CA PRO A 168 -15.60 -15.67 -5.16
C PRO A 168 -15.46 -14.82 -6.43
N ALA A 169 -15.20 -13.53 -6.26
CA ALA A 169 -15.13 -12.59 -7.36
C ALA A 169 -14.09 -11.45 -7.19
N LEU A 170 -13.68 -10.87 -8.32
CA LEU A 170 -13.04 -9.55 -8.39
C LEU A 170 -14.00 -8.56 -9.03
N LEU A 171 -14.06 -7.34 -8.48
CA LEU A 171 -14.72 -6.19 -9.08
C LEU A 171 -13.67 -5.12 -9.43
N PHE A 172 -13.52 -4.85 -10.72
CA PHE A 172 -12.63 -3.82 -11.23
C PHE A 172 -13.35 -2.48 -11.34
N GLU A 173 -12.68 -1.41 -10.92
CA GLU A 173 -13.24 -0.06 -10.83
C GLU A 173 -12.31 0.91 -11.56
N ASP A 174 -12.61 1.24 -12.81
CA ASP A 174 -11.78 2.21 -13.54
C ASP A 174 -11.82 3.59 -12.85
N LYS A 175 -10.64 4.11 -12.48
CA LYS A 175 -10.52 5.34 -11.67
C LYS A 175 -11.05 6.59 -12.38
N VAL A 176 -11.11 6.58 -13.71
CA VAL A 176 -11.67 7.69 -14.49
C VAL A 176 -13.20 7.70 -14.34
N LEU A 177 -13.81 6.52 -14.24
CA LEU A 177 -15.26 6.37 -14.09
C LEU A 177 -15.82 6.91 -12.79
N TYR A 178 -15.06 6.94 -11.69
CA TYR A 178 -15.55 7.49 -10.40
C TYR A 178 -16.16 8.89 -10.51
N THR A 179 -15.63 9.72 -11.40
CA THR A 179 -16.09 11.10 -11.63
C THR A 179 -17.17 11.22 -12.70
N ARG A 180 -17.44 10.14 -13.44
CA ARG A 180 -18.50 10.08 -14.46
C ARG A 180 -19.85 9.82 -13.80
N ARG A 181 -20.92 10.23 -14.48
CA ARG A 181 -22.29 10.01 -14.02
C ARG A 181 -22.79 8.65 -14.49
N ALA A 182 -23.64 8.03 -13.67
CA ALA A 182 -24.39 6.86 -14.07
C ALA A 182 -25.54 7.25 -15.01
N TYR A 183 -26.05 6.27 -15.76
CA TYR A 183 -27.22 6.40 -16.62
C TYR A 183 -28.36 5.52 -16.08
N PRO A 184 -29.10 5.91 -15.02
CA PRO A 184 -30.12 5.05 -14.42
C PRO A 184 -31.39 4.89 -15.27
N ASP A 185 -31.71 5.88 -16.12
CA ASP A 185 -33.01 5.98 -16.80
C ASP A 185 -32.99 5.47 -18.25
N GLY A 186 -31.98 4.72 -18.66
CA GLY A 186 -31.85 4.25 -20.04
C GLY A 186 -31.43 5.34 -21.05
N VAL A 187 -31.40 6.62 -20.66
CA VAL A 187 -30.98 7.73 -21.54
C VAL A 187 -29.51 8.04 -21.29
N VAL A 188 -28.71 8.05 -22.36
CA VAL A 188 -27.29 8.43 -22.31
C VAL A 188 -27.17 9.91 -22.63
N ASP A 189 -27.71 10.32 -23.78
CA ASP A 189 -27.84 11.71 -24.24
C ASP A 189 -28.95 11.82 -25.31
N GLU A 190 -28.95 12.89 -26.11
CA GLU A 190 -29.89 13.08 -27.22
C GLU A 190 -29.67 12.13 -28.41
N HIS A 191 -28.54 11.44 -28.46
CA HIS A 191 -28.12 10.59 -29.57
C HIS A 191 -28.07 9.11 -29.20
N PHE A 192 -27.91 8.77 -27.92
CA PHE A 192 -27.77 7.40 -27.46
C PHE A 192 -28.71 7.08 -26.29
N ARG A 193 -29.17 5.82 -26.29
CA ARG A 193 -29.94 5.19 -25.21
C ARG A 193 -29.30 3.85 -24.88
N HIS A 194 -29.59 3.30 -23.72
CA HIS A 194 -29.19 1.94 -23.37
C HIS A 194 -30.31 1.15 -22.72
N SER A 195 -30.20 -0.17 -22.84
CA SER A 195 -31.06 -1.14 -22.15
C SER A 195 -30.22 -2.28 -21.61
N LEU A 196 -30.66 -2.92 -20.53
CA LEU A 196 -30.03 -4.12 -20.00
C LEU A 196 -30.61 -5.39 -20.65
N ILE A 197 -29.74 -6.34 -20.96
CA ILE A 197 -30.05 -7.66 -21.50
C ILE A 197 -29.53 -8.70 -20.50
N GLY A 198 -30.43 -9.53 -19.97
CA GLY A 198 -30.10 -10.50 -18.92
C GLY A 198 -30.38 -9.97 -17.52
N ASP A 199 -29.61 -10.45 -16.54
CA ASP A 199 -29.74 -10.07 -15.14
C ASP A 199 -28.87 -8.84 -14.78
N ALA A 200 -28.70 -8.58 -13.47
CA ALA A 200 -27.92 -7.46 -12.95
C ALA A 200 -26.44 -7.45 -13.40
N SER A 201 -25.90 -8.59 -13.81
CA SER A 201 -24.54 -8.77 -14.32
C SER A 201 -24.45 -8.94 -15.84
N GLY A 202 -25.60 -8.82 -16.52
CA GLY A 202 -25.77 -9.03 -17.95
C GLY A 202 -25.12 -7.95 -18.82
N TRP A 203 -25.71 -7.66 -19.97
CA TRP A 203 -25.16 -6.74 -20.95
C TRP A 203 -25.94 -5.43 -20.99
N ALA A 204 -25.25 -4.30 -20.86
CA ALA A 204 -25.77 -3.03 -21.32
C ALA A 204 -25.60 -2.92 -22.83
N HIS A 205 -26.71 -2.74 -23.54
CA HIS A 205 -26.75 -2.51 -24.98
C HIS A 205 -27.03 -1.03 -25.25
N VAL A 206 -26.00 -0.30 -25.68
CA VAL A 206 -26.11 1.11 -26.06
C VAL A 206 -26.41 1.20 -27.56
N THR A 207 -27.41 1.98 -27.91
CA THR A 207 -27.96 2.13 -29.27
C THR A 207 -28.21 3.59 -29.61
N PRO A 208 -28.18 3.97 -30.90
CA PRO A 208 -28.68 5.26 -31.34
C PRO A 208 -30.13 5.48 -30.87
N ALA A 209 -30.45 6.71 -30.46
CA ALA A 209 -31.77 7.08 -29.98
C ALA A 209 -32.87 6.88 -31.05
N ASP A 210 -32.49 6.93 -32.33
CA ASP A 210 -33.36 6.76 -33.49
C ASP A 210 -33.58 5.27 -33.86
N GLY A 211 -32.84 4.35 -33.25
CA GLY A 211 -33.03 2.90 -33.40
C GLY A 211 -32.44 2.28 -34.67
N ASP A 212 -31.52 2.98 -35.34
CA ASP A 212 -30.84 2.49 -36.54
C ASP A 212 -30.10 1.17 -36.31
N ALA A 213 -29.98 0.35 -37.36
CA ALA A 213 -29.24 -0.91 -37.30
C ALA A 213 -27.71 -0.66 -37.26
N PRO A 214 -26.93 -1.50 -36.57
CA PRO A 214 -25.50 -1.25 -36.43
C PRO A 214 -24.73 -1.61 -37.71
N ASP A 215 -23.86 -0.70 -38.15
CA ASP A 215 -22.76 -1.00 -39.07
C ASP A 215 -21.64 -1.74 -38.33
N VAL A 216 -21.43 -1.36 -37.07
CA VAL A 216 -20.46 -1.96 -36.15
C VAL A 216 -21.08 -2.21 -34.78
N VAL A 217 -20.73 -3.34 -34.15
CA VAL A 217 -20.96 -3.58 -32.72
C VAL A 217 -19.62 -3.59 -31.99
N LEU A 218 -19.46 -2.69 -31.02
CA LEU A 218 -18.30 -2.54 -30.16
C LEU A 218 -18.54 -3.25 -28.81
N ILE A 219 -17.84 -4.35 -28.57
CA ILE A 219 -17.79 -5.01 -27.27
C ILE A 219 -16.68 -4.38 -26.44
N CYS A 220 -16.97 -3.87 -25.25
CA CYS A 220 -15.96 -3.26 -24.38
C CYS A 220 -16.30 -3.40 -22.89
N PRO A 221 -15.31 -3.50 -21.99
CA PRO A 221 -15.56 -3.52 -20.56
C PRO A 221 -15.91 -2.11 -20.05
N GLY A 222 -16.39 -2.04 -18.81
CA GLY A 222 -16.87 -0.80 -18.20
C GLY A 222 -15.91 0.39 -18.30
N GLY A 223 -14.63 0.21 -17.96
CA GLY A 223 -13.60 1.26 -17.98
C GLY A 223 -13.38 1.89 -19.36
N VAL A 224 -13.49 1.08 -20.41
CA VAL A 224 -13.36 1.55 -21.82
C VAL A 224 -14.67 2.12 -22.34
N ALA A 225 -15.81 1.82 -21.71
CA ALA A 225 -17.13 2.14 -22.23
C ALA A 225 -17.35 3.63 -22.50
N HIS A 226 -16.81 4.53 -21.67
CA HIS A 226 -16.93 5.97 -21.90
C HIS A 226 -16.16 6.44 -23.14
N ARG A 227 -15.01 5.83 -23.45
CA ARG A 227 -14.23 6.12 -24.66
C ARG A 227 -14.85 5.47 -25.89
N ALA A 228 -15.41 4.28 -25.75
CA ALA A 228 -16.17 3.63 -26.81
C ALA A 228 -17.41 4.46 -27.20
N LEU A 229 -18.09 5.08 -26.22
CA LEU A 229 -19.21 5.98 -26.47
C LEU A 229 -18.74 7.25 -27.21
N ALA A 230 -17.64 7.86 -26.78
CA ALA A 230 -17.04 8.97 -27.50
C ALA A 230 -16.63 8.60 -28.94
N ALA A 231 -16.09 7.40 -29.14
CA ALA A 231 -15.79 6.87 -30.48
C ALA A 231 -17.06 6.67 -31.32
N ALA A 232 -18.16 6.24 -30.72
CA ALA A 232 -19.44 6.10 -31.41
C ALA A 232 -20.00 7.46 -31.88
N HIS A 233 -19.80 8.55 -31.14
CA HIS A 233 -20.12 9.90 -31.63
C HIS A 233 -19.28 10.27 -32.85
N LEU A 234 -17.97 10.04 -32.81
CA LEU A 234 -17.07 10.32 -33.93
C LEU A 234 -17.44 9.52 -35.19
N LEU A 235 -17.79 8.24 -35.02
CA LEU A 235 -18.24 7.37 -36.10
C LEU A 235 -19.57 7.84 -36.69
N ARG A 236 -20.52 8.27 -35.84
CA ARG A 236 -21.79 8.82 -36.30
C ARG A 236 -21.61 10.08 -37.15
N ASP A 237 -20.67 10.95 -36.79
CA ASP A 237 -20.35 12.15 -37.59
C ASP A 237 -19.75 11.78 -38.97
N GLN A 238 -19.26 10.54 -39.12
CA GLN A 238 -18.80 9.94 -40.37
C GLN A 238 -19.89 9.10 -41.08
N GLY A 239 -21.12 9.08 -40.56
CA GLY A 239 -22.23 8.29 -41.10
C GLY A 239 -22.17 6.79 -40.78
N VAL A 240 -21.38 6.39 -39.78
CA VAL A 240 -21.27 5.00 -39.31
C VAL A 240 -22.08 4.81 -38.04
N THR A 241 -23.00 3.84 -38.05
CA THR A 241 -23.85 3.52 -36.90
C THR A 241 -23.16 2.50 -36.00
N ALA A 242 -22.81 2.90 -34.77
CA ALA A 242 -22.18 2.04 -33.78
C ALA A 242 -23.13 1.68 -32.63
N HIS A 243 -23.24 0.38 -32.33
CA HIS A 243 -23.83 -0.13 -31.09
C HIS A 243 -22.72 -0.53 -30.12
N LEU A 244 -22.93 -0.36 -28.81
CA LEU A 244 -22.01 -0.86 -27.79
C LEU A 244 -22.65 -1.99 -27.00
N LEU A 245 -21.86 -3.01 -26.69
CA LEU A 245 -22.20 -4.06 -25.74
C LEU A 245 -21.19 -4.02 -24.59
N VAL A 246 -21.67 -3.67 -23.40
CA VAL A 246 -20.84 -3.57 -22.19
C VAL A 246 -21.32 -4.63 -21.21
N PRO A 247 -20.51 -5.65 -20.87
CA PRO A 247 -20.91 -6.66 -19.90
C PRO A 247 -20.68 -6.17 -18.47
N GLY A 248 -21.59 -6.50 -17.54
CA GLY A 248 -21.35 -6.35 -16.10
C GLY A 248 -20.38 -7.40 -15.57
N ARG A 249 -20.42 -8.62 -16.13
CA ARG A 249 -19.50 -9.72 -15.84
C ARG A 249 -18.53 -9.99 -17.00
N LEU A 250 -17.25 -9.80 -16.75
CA LEU A 250 -16.17 -10.05 -17.72
C LEU A 250 -15.82 -11.52 -17.89
N TYR A 251 -15.88 -12.30 -16.81
CA TYR A 251 -15.51 -13.72 -16.83
C TYR A 251 -16.23 -14.55 -15.75
N PRO A 252 -16.60 -15.80 -16.06
CA PRO A 252 -16.97 -16.25 -17.40
C PRO A 252 -18.05 -15.33 -17.98
N VAL A 253 -17.88 -14.92 -19.23
CA VAL A 253 -18.86 -14.11 -19.95
C VAL A 253 -19.92 -15.03 -20.57
N ASP A 254 -21.19 -14.66 -20.47
CA ASP A 254 -22.26 -15.31 -21.23
C ASP A 254 -22.61 -14.48 -22.46
N ILE A 255 -22.18 -14.94 -23.64
CA ILE A 255 -22.40 -14.24 -24.90
C ILE A 255 -23.75 -14.58 -25.57
N GLU A 256 -24.44 -15.64 -25.11
CA GLU A 256 -25.67 -16.13 -25.74
C GLU A 256 -26.75 -15.05 -25.89
N PRO A 257 -27.04 -14.21 -24.87
CA PRO A 257 -28.10 -13.21 -24.97
C PRO A 257 -27.86 -12.15 -26.05
N VAL A 258 -26.60 -11.94 -26.46
CA VAL A 258 -26.21 -10.87 -27.40
C VAL A 258 -25.87 -11.38 -28.80
N LEU A 259 -25.86 -12.71 -29.04
CA LEU A 259 -25.62 -13.28 -30.37
C LEU A 259 -26.54 -12.69 -31.46
N PRO A 260 -27.85 -12.49 -31.25
CA PRO A 260 -28.72 -11.91 -32.28
C PRO A 260 -28.36 -10.47 -32.69
N ILE A 261 -27.63 -9.74 -31.83
CA ILE A 261 -27.12 -8.40 -32.11
C ILE A 261 -25.81 -8.50 -32.90
N LEU A 262 -24.92 -9.41 -32.50
CA LEU A 262 -23.60 -9.62 -33.09
C LEU A 262 -23.63 -10.21 -34.51
N GLU A 263 -24.75 -10.80 -34.93
CA GLU A 263 -24.95 -11.30 -36.29
C GLU A 263 -25.29 -10.20 -37.31
N ARG A 264 -25.76 -9.05 -36.84
CA ARG A 264 -26.28 -7.97 -37.69
C ARG A 264 -25.21 -7.07 -38.32
N PRO A 265 -24.13 -6.63 -37.63
CA PRO A 265 -23.22 -5.61 -38.14
C PRO A 265 -22.26 -6.13 -39.21
N ALA A 266 -21.69 -5.21 -39.98
CA ALA A 266 -20.63 -5.53 -40.93
C ALA A 266 -19.32 -5.84 -40.21
N LEU A 267 -19.13 -5.25 -39.03
CA LEU A 267 -17.96 -5.45 -38.19
C LEU A 267 -18.36 -5.69 -36.73
N VAL A 268 -17.72 -6.67 -36.11
CA VAL A 268 -17.67 -6.80 -34.65
C VAL A 268 -16.28 -6.36 -34.21
N ALA A 269 -16.19 -5.44 -33.25
CA ALA A 269 -14.93 -5.07 -32.65
C ALA A 269 -14.95 -5.29 -31.13
N VAL A 270 -13.81 -5.63 -30.56
CA VAL A 270 -13.61 -5.77 -29.12
C VAL A 270 -12.52 -4.80 -28.70
N ALA A 271 -12.83 -3.92 -27.74
CA ALA A 271 -11.93 -2.88 -27.26
C ALA A 271 -11.71 -2.99 -25.75
N GLU A 272 -10.46 -3.05 -25.30
CA GLU A 272 -10.08 -3.09 -23.88
C GLU A 272 -8.85 -2.20 -23.58
N GLU A 273 -8.58 -1.90 -22.31
CA GLU A 273 -7.41 -1.08 -21.93
C GLU A 273 -6.18 -1.90 -21.52
N SER A 274 -6.28 -3.22 -21.34
CA SER A 274 -5.13 -4.06 -21.01
C SER A 274 -3.99 -3.88 -22.02
N THR A 275 -2.74 -3.96 -21.55
CA THR A 275 -1.56 -4.03 -22.43
C THR A 275 -1.72 -5.17 -23.42
N ALA A 276 -1.35 -4.94 -24.69
CA ALA A 276 -1.42 -5.93 -25.75
C ALA A 276 -0.72 -7.26 -25.38
N GLY A 277 -1.13 -8.35 -26.04
CA GLY A 277 -0.64 -9.71 -25.79
C GLY A 277 -1.43 -10.46 -24.69
N GLY A 278 -2.18 -11.48 -25.10
CA GLY A 278 -2.94 -12.36 -24.21
C GLY A 278 -4.07 -11.67 -23.46
N THR A 279 -4.92 -10.94 -24.18
CA THR A 279 -5.86 -9.96 -23.61
C THR A 279 -7.29 -10.54 -23.46
N TRP A 280 -8.17 -9.88 -22.69
CA TRP A 280 -9.56 -10.30 -22.51
C TRP A 280 -10.33 -10.38 -23.84
N GLY A 281 -10.16 -9.37 -24.69
CA GLY A 281 -10.76 -9.30 -26.01
C GLY A 281 -10.26 -10.37 -26.97
N SER A 282 -9.14 -11.03 -26.68
CA SER A 282 -8.73 -12.24 -27.42
C SER A 282 -9.64 -13.42 -27.08
N ASP A 283 -10.02 -13.59 -25.81
CA ASP A 283 -10.97 -14.61 -25.36
C ASP A 283 -12.38 -14.33 -25.90
N ILE A 284 -12.84 -13.08 -25.82
CA ILE A 284 -14.12 -12.66 -26.43
C ILE A 284 -14.14 -12.94 -27.94
N ALA A 285 -13.08 -12.57 -28.66
CA ALA A 285 -13.02 -12.83 -30.09
C ALA A 285 -13.09 -14.34 -30.38
N ALA A 286 -12.41 -15.17 -29.59
CA ALA A 286 -12.50 -16.62 -29.72
C ALA A 286 -13.94 -17.12 -29.51
N LEU A 287 -14.64 -16.66 -28.47
CA LEU A 287 -16.05 -17.00 -28.22
C LEU A 287 -16.96 -16.56 -29.36
N VAL A 288 -16.77 -15.34 -29.89
CA VAL A 288 -17.53 -14.85 -31.05
C VAL A 288 -17.25 -15.72 -32.28
N TYR A 289 -16.00 -16.10 -32.52
CA TYR A 289 -15.66 -16.99 -33.64
C TYR A 289 -16.30 -18.37 -33.48
N GLU A 290 -16.21 -18.98 -32.30
CA GLU A 290 -16.81 -20.30 -32.04
C GLU A 290 -18.32 -20.31 -32.28
N ARG A 291 -19.02 -19.23 -31.90
CA ARG A 291 -20.49 -19.15 -32.00
C ARG A 291 -20.97 -18.65 -33.37
N LEU A 292 -20.24 -17.74 -34.00
CA LEU A 292 -20.72 -16.97 -35.16
C LEU A 292 -19.85 -17.06 -36.42
N TRP A 293 -18.81 -17.90 -36.47
CA TRP A 293 -17.90 -17.98 -37.64
C TRP A 293 -18.61 -17.97 -39.01
N PRO A 294 -19.68 -18.75 -39.27
CA PRO A 294 -20.35 -18.76 -40.57
C PRO A 294 -21.15 -17.48 -40.88
N ARG A 295 -21.42 -16.64 -39.87
CA ARG A 295 -22.26 -15.43 -39.96
C ARG A 295 -21.44 -14.13 -39.96
N LEU A 296 -20.17 -14.18 -39.56
CA LEU A 296 -19.30 -13.01 -39.52
C LEU A 296 -18.97 -12.52 -40.94
N ARG A 297 -19.13 -11.22 -41.18
CA ARG A 297 -18.83 -10.57 -42.47
C ARG A 297 -17.37 -10.11 -42.60
N ALA A 298 -16.68 -10.01 -41.48
CA ALA A 298 -15.26 -9.66 -41.38
C ALA A 298 -14.65 -10.33 -40.14
N PRO A 299 -13.31 -10.50 -40.08
CA PRO A 299 -12.64 -10.87 -38.85
C PRO A 299 -12.97 -9.90 -37.72
N VAL A 300 -13.17 -10.42 -36.51
CA VAL A 300 -13.35 -9.60 -35.30
C VAL A 300 -12.14 -8.69 -35.11
N LEU A 301 -12.38 -7.38 -35.10
CA LEU A 301 -11.35 -6.37 -34.85
C LEU A 301 -11.05 -6.35 -33.34
N ARG A 302 -9.78 -6.47 -32.96
CA ARG A 302 -9.35 -6.41 -31.55
C ARG A 302 -8.52 -5.15 -31.34
N LEU A 303 -8.87 -4.38 -30.32
CA LEU A 303 -8.23 -3.13 -29.96
C LEU A 303 -7.81 -3.20 -28.49
N SER A 304 -6.56 -2.86 -28.21
CA SER A 304 -6.00 -2.83 -26.87
C SER A 304 -5.07 -1.63 -26.72
N SER A 305 -4.59 -1.37 -25.49
CA SER A 305 -3.45 -0.48 -25.29
C SER A 305 -2.19 -1.07 -25.94
N ALA A 306 -1.21 -0.22 -26.26
CA ALA A 306 0.05 -0.62 -26.86
C ALA A 306 0.83 -1.59 -25.94
N ASP A 307 1.71 -2.40 -26.54
CA ASP A 307 2.66 -3.25 -25.81
C ASP A 307 3.80 -2.37 -25.23
N SER A 308 3.48 -1.64 -24.17
CA SER A 308 4.40 -0.71 -23.54
C SER A 308 4.05 -0.45 -22.08
N ILE A 309 5.01 0.10 -21.36
CA ILE A 309 4.82 0.63 -20.01
C ILE A 309 4.02 1.93 -20.11
N ILE A 310 3.09 2.15 -19.18
CA ILE A 310 2.28 3.38 -19.13
C ILE A 310 3.13 4.52 -18.52
N PRO A 311 3.49 5.55 -19.29
CA PRO A 311 4.29 6.66 -18.80
C PRO A 311 3.45 7.68 -18.02
N ALA A 312 4.07 8.45 -17.13
CA ALA A 312 3.39 9.50 -16.36
C ALA A 312 3.07 10.76 -17.20
N ALA A 313 3.92 11.08 -18.18
CA ALA A 313 3.73 12.25 -19.03
C ALA A 313 2.51 12.06 -19.94
N ARG A 314 1.53 12.97 -19.84
CA ARG A 314 0.21 12.84 -20.48
C ARG A 314 0.26 12.56 -21.99
N HIS A 315 1.10 13.28 -22.72
CA HIS A 315 1.21 13.11 -24.18
C HIS A 315 1.80 11.74 -24.58
N LEU A 316 2.59 11.10 -23.70
CA LEU A 316 3.07 9.73 -23.91
C LEU A 316 2.04 8.71 -23.42
N GLU A 317 1.32 9.00 -22.33
CA GLU A 317 0.25 8.15 -21.80
C GLU A 317 -0.85 7.96 -22.84
N ASP A 318 -1.25 9.05 -23.52
CA ASP A 318 -2.25 9.03 -24.59
C ASP A 318 -1.78 8.24 -25.83
N ARG A 319 -0.47 8.04 -26.03
CA ARG A 319 0.08 7.19 -27.11
C ARG A 319 0.06 5.70 -26.75
N VAL A 320 0.07 5.37 -25.46
CA VAL A 320 0.09 3.99 -24.97
C VAL A 320 -1.33 3.47 -24.75
N LEU A 321 -2.17 4.25 -24.08
CA LEU A 321 -3.51 3.83 -23.69
C LEU A 321 -4.48 3.90 -24.87
N LEU A 322 -5.37 2.91 -24.97
CA LEU A 322 -6.45 2.93 -25.96
C LEU A 322 -7.33 4.18 -25.78
N GLY A 323 -7.46 4.97 -26.84
CA GLY A 323 -8.25 6.21 -26.89
C GLY A 323 -9.42 6.14 -27.86
N GLU A 324 -10.37 7.06 -27.70
CA GLU A 324 -11.59 7.15 -28.51
C GLU A 324 -11.31 7.37 -30.00
N ARG A 325 -10.31 8.19 -30.35
CA ARG A 325 -9.91 8.43 -31.75
C ARG A 325 -9.35 7.16 -32.39
N HIS A 326 -8.48 6.45 -31.68
CA HIS A 326 -7.93 5.18 -32.15
C HIS A 326 -9.03 4.14 -32.40
N ILE A 327 -10.04 4.06 -31.52
CA ILE A 327 -11.20 3.18 -31.73
C ILE A 327 -11.98 3.58 -32.99
N ALA A 328 -12.33 4.86 -33.14
CA ALA A 328 -13.11 5.34 -34.28
C ALA A 328 -12.38 5.14 -35.61
N GLU A 329 -11.10 5.51 -35.67
CA GLU A 329 -10.27 5.40 -36.88
C GLU A 329 -10.09 3.94 -37.31
N ALA A 330 -9.77 3.03 -36.37
CA ALA A 330 -9.58 1.62 -36.69
C ALA A 330 -10.87 0.96 -37.21
N VAL A 331 -12.03 1.36 -36.66
CA VAL A 331 -13.34 0.90 -37.13
C VAL A 331 -13.65 1.44 -38.51
N ALA A 332 -13.46 2.74 -38.72
CA ALA A 332 -13.75 3.42 -39.98
C ALA A 332 -12.85 2.90 -41.13
N GLU A 333 -11.56 2.67 -40.86
CA GLU A 333 -10.63 2.01 -41.75
C GLU A 333 -11.12 0.60 -42.12
N ARG A 334 -11.57 -0.19 -41.14
CA ARG A 334 -12.05 -1.54 -41.42
C ARG A 334 -13.35 -1.63 -42.19
N LEU A 335 -14.23 -0.64 -42.04
CA LEU A 335 -15.44 -0.52 -42.83
C LEU A 335 -15.18 0.08 -44.22
N GLY A 336 -13.95 0.52 -44.53
CA GLY A 336 -13.60 1.11 -45.82
C GLY A 336 -14.18 2.51 -46.04
N THR A 337 -14.52 3.21 -44.95
CA THR A 337 -15.08 4.57 -44.97
C THR A 337 -14.01 5.66 -45.02
N ILE A 338 -12.76 5.31 -44.72
CA ILE A 338 -11.57 6.15 -44.92
C ILE A 338 -10.76 5.57 -46.10
N ALA A 339 -10.32 6.42 -47.03
CA ALA A 339 -9.42 6.00 -48.11
C ALA A 339 -8.10 5.46 -47.49
N THR A 340 -7.80 4.19 -47.77
CA THR A 340 -6.58 3.50 -47.31
C THR A 340 -5.34 4.21 -47.85
N GLY A 341 -4.76 5.10 -47.03
CA GLY A 341 -3.58 5.89 -47.41
C GLY A 341 -2.66 6.32 -46.28
N ALA A 342 -2.98 6.07 -45.01
CA ALA A 342 -2.09 6.41 -43.90
C ALA A 342 -2.05 5.26 -42.88
N ALA A 343 -1.34 4.18 -43.23
CA ALA A 343 -0.90 3.22 -42.23
C ALA A 343 0.12 3.93 -41.32
N PHE A 344 -0.20 4.10 -40.04
CA PHE A 344 0.78 4.55 -39.05
C PHE A 344 1.72 3.38 -38.77
N VAL A 345 2.82 3.31 -39.52
CA VAL A 345 4.00 2.55 -39.08
C VAL A 345 4.53 3.28 -37.85
N ALA A 346 4.73 2.57 -36.74
CA ALA A 346 5.48 3.07 -35.61
C ALA A 346 6.93 3.35 -36.06
N GLY A 347 7.17 4.56 -36.55
CA GLY A 347 8.49 5.12 -36.87
C GLY A 347 8.77 6.35 -36.00
N PRO A 348 10.05 6.68 -35.75
CA PRO A 348 10.40 7.83 -34.91
C PRO A 348 10.03 9.10 -35.67
N VAL A 349 9.29 10.01 -35.05
CA VAL A 349 8.93 11.28 -35.70
C VAL A 349 9.46 12.44 -34.86
N GLU A 350 10.36 13.19 -35.51
CA GLU A 350 10.94 14.44 -35.07
C GLU A 350 9.88 15.49 -34.73
N SER A 351 10.25 16.34 -33.78
CA SER A 351 9.47 17.47 -33.29
C SER A 351 9.25 18.51 -34.38
N VAL A 352 7.99 18.81 -34.69
CA VAL A 352 7.61 20.07 -35.31
C VAL A 352 6.46 20.65 -34.50
N LEU A 353 6.80 21.68 -33.71
CA LEU A 353 5.84 22.56 -33.06
C LEU A 353 5.54 23.70 -34.04
N GLU A 354 4.27 23.94 -34.32
CA GLU A 354 3.81 25.26 -34.76
C GLU A 354 2.76 25.81 -33.78
N PRO A 355 2.74 27.14 -33.55
CA PRO A 355 1.92 27.75 -32.51
C PRO A 355 0.54 28.13 -33.03
N VAL A 356 -0.46 28.05 -32.17
CA VAL A 356 -1.81 28.59 -32.42
C VAL A 356 -2.00 29.82 -31.53
N ASP A 357 -2.34 30.95 -32.17
CA ASP A 357 -2.50 32.28 -31.59
C ASP A 357 -3.62 32.40 -30.54
N ALA A 358 -3.39 33.34 -29.62
CA ALA A 358 -4.09 33.57 -28.36
C ALA A 358 -5.37 34.44 -28.43
N ALA A 359 -6.15 34.38 -27.35
CA ALA A 359 -7.13 35.38 -26.91
C ALA A 359 -6.70 35.94 -25.51
N PRO A 360 -7.06 37.19 -25.12
CA PRO A 360 -6.29 38.00 -24.17
C PRO A 360 -6.86 38.01 -22.72
N PRO A 361 -6.25 38.80 -21.81
CA PRO A 361 -5.14 38.42 -20.94
C PRO A 361 -5.66 37.82 -19.64
N LEU A 362 -5.29 36.59 -19.33
CA LEU A 362 -5.52 36.00 -18.02
C LEU A 362 -4.19 35.99 -17.28
N ALA A 363 -4.09 36.79 -16.21
CA ALA A 363 -3.05 36.59 -15.23
C ALA A 363 -3.12 35.13 -14.78
N VAL A 364 -2.02 34.38 -14.90
CA VAL A 364 -1.97 32.98 -14.50
C VAL A 364 -1.71 32.96 -13.00
N PRO A 365 -2.65 32.49 -12.16
CA PRO A 365 -2.42 32.42 -10.72
C PRO A 365 -1.38 31.34 -10.42
N PHE A 366 -0.39 31.70 -9.63
CA PHE A 366 0.59 30.77 -9.09
C PHE A 366 0.11 30.27 -7.73
N VAL A 367 -0.36 29.03 -7.73
CA VAL A 367 -1.02 28.38 -6.60
C VAL A 367 -0.05 27.44 -5.90
N VAL A 368 -0.07 27.44 -4.57
CA VAL A 368 0.72 26.51 -3.74
C VAL A 368 0.35 25.06 -4.09
N PRO A 369 1.27 24.29 -4.70
CA PRO A 369 1.00 22.90 -5.07
C PRO A 369 1.02 22.01 -3.82
N LYS A 370 0.37 20.85 -3.88
CA LYS A 370 0.44 19.85 -2.80
C LYS A 370 1.75 19.07 -2.93
N LEU A 371 2.72 19.35 -2.07
CA LEU A 371 4.07 18.75 -2.10
C LEU A 371 4.14 17.42 -1.34
N ASN A 372 3.34 17.28 -0.29
CA ASN A 372 3.24 16.02 0.44
C ASN A 372 1.85 15.80 1.03
N ASN A 373 1.53 14.54 1.33
CA ASN A 373 0.18 14.15 1.74
C ASN A 373 -0.23 14.63 3.14
N ASN A 374 0.73 14.96 4.00
CA ASN A 374 0.47 15.21 5.43
C ASN A 374 0.27 16.69 5.75
N ASP A 375 0.90 17.59 5.00
CA ASP A 375 0.95 19.01 5.34
C ASP A 375 -0.21 19.79 4.72
N THR A 376 -0.91 20.57 5.53
CA THR A 376 -1.99 21.45 5.05
C THR A 376 -1.52 22.88 4.77
N HIS A 377 -0.33 23.23 5.26
CA HIS A 377 0.31 24.53 5.17
C HIS A 377 1.80 24.37 4.88
N TYR A 378 2.39 25.35 4.19
CA TYR A 378 3.84 25.45 3.93
C TYR A 378 4.34 26.84 4.28
N LEU A 379 5.61 26.96 4.65
CA LEU A 379 6.24 28.25 4.90
C LEU A 379 6.94 28.72 3.61
N VAL A 380 6.64 29.92 3.13
CA VAL A 380 7.39 30.54 2.02
C VAL A 380 8.75 30.97 2.56
N THR A 381 9.84 30.29 2.21
CA THR A 381 11.17 30.59 2.76
C THR A 381 11.83 31.75 2.03
N CYS A 382 11.85 31.71 0.69
CA CYS A 382 12.34 32.82 -0.13
C CYS A 382 11.81 32.80 -1.58
N TRP A 383 11.77 33.98 -2.21
CA TRP A 383 11.49 34.14 -3.64
C TRP A 383 12.80 34.19 -4.42
N LEU A 384 12.88 33.43 -5.51
CA LEU A 384 14.07 33.31 -6.35
C LEU A 384 14.10 34.34 -7.51
N ALA A 385 12.98 35.05 -7.73
CA ALA A 385 12.83 36.13 -8.69
C ALA A 385 12.20 37.37 -8.03
N GLU A 386 12.59 38.57 -8.49
CA GLU A 386 12.06 39.83 -7.97
C GLU A 386 10.62 40.11 -8.45
N ASP A 387 9.83 40.79 -7.61
CA ASP A 387 8.49 41.27 -8.00
C ASP A 387 8.59 42.20 -9.22
N GLY A 388 7.87 41.87 -10.28
CA GLY A 388 7.93 42.55 -11.59
C GLY A 388 8.94 41.99 -12.58
N ALA A 389 9.74 40.97 -12.22
CA ALA A 389 10.68 40.33 -13.14
C ALA A 389 9.96 39.46 -14.19
N ARG A 390 10.52 39.38 -15.40
CA ARG A 390 10.07 38.44 -16.43
C ARG A 390 10.67 37.07 -16.16
N VAL A 391 9.82 36.05 -16.02
CA VAL A 391 10.21 34.66 -15.79
C VAL A 391 9.73 33.77 -16.94
N GLU A 392 10.49 32.73 -17.25
CA GLU A 392 10.14 31.72 -18.27
C GLU A 392 9.45 30.52 -17.61
N ALA A 393 8.61 29.81 -18.36
CA ALA A 393 7.96 28.59 -17.87
C ALA A 393 9.01 27.52 -17.51
N GLY A 394 8.87 26.90 -16.34
CA GLY A 394 9.82 25.92 -15.81
C GLY A 394 11.04 26.52 -15.08
N ALA A 395 11.14 27.85 -14.94
CA ALA A 395 12.20 28.46 -14.14
C ALA A 395 11.87 28.39 -12.64
N PRO A 396 12.85 28.11 -11.75
CA PRO A 396 12.64 28.14 -10.29
C PRO A 396 12.14 29.52 -9.84
N LEU A 397 11.09 29.55 -9.03
CA LEU A 397 10.36 30.77 -8.71
C LEU A 397 10.30 31.07 -7.21
N VAL A 398 10.04 30.06 -6.38
CA VAL A 398 9.91 30.19 -4.92
C VAL A 398 10.35 28.92 -4.21
N GLU A 399 10.89 29.04 -3.01
CA GLU A 399 11.15 27.92 -2.11
C GLU A 399 10.04 27.80 -1.04
N LEU A 400 9.55 26.58 -0.84
CA LEU A 400 8.55 26.25 0.17
C LEU A 400 9.12 25.23 1.17
N GLU A 401 9.08 25.55 2.45
CA GLU A 401 9.44 24.63 3.53
C GLU A 401 8.21 23.83 3.98
N THR A 402 8.37 22.52 3.91
CA THR A 402 7.41 21.52 4.39
C THR A 402 7.87 20.93 5.73
N SER A 403 7.06 20.09 6.37
CA SER A 403 7.46 19.38 7.59
C SER A 403 8.63 18.40 7.40
N LYS A 404 9.07 18.17 6.15
CA LYS A 404 10.06 17.14 5.78
C LYS A 404 11.28 17.69 5.04
N ALA A 405 11.08 18.68 4.17
CA ALA A 405 12.11 19.23 3.30
C ALA A 405 11.73 20.63 2.78
N VAL A 406 12.73 21.37 2.29
CA VAL A 406 12.52 22.60 1.49
C VAL A 406 12.50 22.21 0.02
N GLU A 407 11.50 22.65 -0.73
CA GLU A 407 11.31 22.34 -2.14
C GLU A 407 11.26 23.62 -2.99
N GLU A 408 11.97 23.63 -4.12
CA GLU A 408 11.94 24.70 -5.13
C GLU A 408 10.78 24.47 -6.11
N ILE A 409 9.94 25.48 -6.29
CA ILE A 409 8.75 25.41 -7.14
C ILE A 409 8.98 26.24 -8.42
N GLU A 410 8.74 25.60 -9.56
CA GLU A 410 8.93 26.18 -10.89
C GLU A 410 7.71 26.99 -11.37
N ALA A 411 7.97 27.99 -12.22
CA ALA A 411 6.94 28.84 -12.82
C ALA A 411 6.06 28.04 -13.81
N PRO A 412 4.72 28.04 -13.66
CA PRO A 412 3.80 27.26 -14.50
C PRO A 412 3.62 27.84 -15.91
N ALA A 413 4.03 29.09 -16.13
CA ALA A 413 3.95 29.80 -17.41
C ALA A 413 5.05 30.88 -17.49
N ALA A 414 5.30 31.40 -18.69
CA ALA A 414 6.14 32.58 -18.86
C ALA A 414 5.32 33.86 -18.61
N GLY A 415 5.89 34.84 -17.91
CA GLY A 415 5.18 36.09 -17.60
C GLY A 415 5.96 37.03 -16.67
N TYR A 416 5.38 38.19 -16.39
CA TYR A 416 5.86 39.14 -15.39
C TYR A 416 5.29 38.77 -14.02
N LEU A 417 6.17 38.47 -13.07
CA LEU A 417 5.82 38.04 -11.73
C LEU A 417 5.18 39.18 -10.92
N ARG A 418 4.08 38.89 -10.23
CA ARG A 418 3.50 39.74 -9.19
C ARG A 418 3.36 38.95 -7.90
N ILE A 419 4.17 39.27 -6.89
CA ILE A 419 4.18 38.55 -5.61
C ILE A 419 3.03 39.03 -4.71
N SER A 420 2.29 38.09 -4.12
CA SER A 420 1.14 38.35 -3.23
C SER A 420 1.35 37.82 -1.80
N ALA A 421 2.35 36.97 -1.57
CA ALA A 421 2.73 36.46 -0.25
C ALA A 421 4.24 36.69 0.02
N ASP A 422 4.55 37.40 1.09
CA ASP A 422 5.93 37.71 1.49
C ASP A 422 6.65 36.46 2.05
N ALA A 423 7.98 36.42 1.93
CA ALA A 423 8.80 35.41 2.59
C ALA A 423 8.61 35.45 4.11
N GLY A 424 8.53 34.27 4.73
CA GLY A 424 8.17 34.07 6.14
C GLY A 424 6.66 33.90 6.39
N THR A 425 5.83 33.92 5.33
CA THR A 425 4.38 33.70 5.44
C THR A 425 4.05 32.22 5.33
N GLU A 426 3.21 31.73 6.25
CA GLU A 426 2.62 30.40 6.18
C GLU A 426 1.40 30.42 5.25
N VAL A 427 1.39 29.54 4.24
CA VAL A 427 0.40 29.52 3.16
C VAL A 427 -0.26 28.15 3.07
N GLU A 428 -1.58 28.12 2.91
CA GLU A 428 -2.34 26.89 2.72
C GLU A 428 -2.09 26.26 1.34
N VAL A 429 -2.15 24.93 1.26
CA VAL A 429 -2.18 24.24 -0.02
C VAL A 429 -3.38 24.73 -0.84
N GLY A 430 -3.13 25.16 -2.08
CA GLY A 430 -4.17 25.72 -2.94
C GLY A 430 -4.34 27.24 -2.83
N ALA A 431 -3.60 27.92 -1.96
CA ALA A 431 -3.58 29.38 -1.90
C ALA A 431 -2.82 29.99 -3.09
N VAL A 432 -3.28 31.13 -3.60
CA VAL A 432 -2.57 31.91 -4.63
C VAL A 432 -1.51 32.77 -3.94
N ILE A 433 -0.24 32.58 -4.30
CA ILE A 433 0.89 33.28 -3.68
C ILE A 433 1.57 34.28 -4.63
N ALA A 434 1.31 34.18 -5.94
CA ALA A 434 1.69 35.18 -6.94
C ALA A 434 0.81 35.08 -8.21
N GLU A 435 0.95 36.04 -9.11
CA GLU A 435 0.35 36.02 -10.45
C GLU A 435 1.42 36.24 -11.54
N LEU A 436 1.24 35.64 -12.71
CA LEU A 436 2.08 35.84 -13.88
C LEU A 436 1.30 36.57 -14.97
N HIS A 437 1.76 37.78 -15.33
CA HIS A 437 1.10 38.64 -16.32
C HIS A 437 1.81 38.62 -17.67
N GLU A 438 1.06 38.70 -18.77
CA GLU A 438 1.63 38.73 -20.12
C GLU A 438 2.36 40.07 -20.45
N LEU A 439 2.00 41.15 -19.76
CA LEU A 439 2.56 42.49 -19.94
C LEU A 439 3.13 43.02 -18.62
N ALA A 440 4.25 43.76 -18.70
CA ALA A 440 4.86 44.40 -17.54
C ALA A 440 3.89 45.43 -16.91
N PRO A 441 3.52 45.30 -15.62
CA PRO A 441 2.67 46.28 -14.98
C PRO A 441 3.40 47.62 -14.77
N PRO A 442 2.71 48.78 -14.78
CA PRO A 442 3.33 50.07 -14.50
C PRO A 442 3.79 50.16 -13.04
N ALA A 443 5.03 50.61 -12.82
CA ALA A 443 5.60 50.77 -11.49
C ALA A 443 4.89 51.87 -10.69
N HIS A 444 4.32 51.52 -9.53
CA HIS A 444 3.91 52.53 -8.54
C HIS A 444 4.23 52.18 -7.08
N ALA A 445 5.21 52.95 -6.59
CA ALA A 445 5.37 53.57 -5.28
C ALA A 445 5.12 52.75 -4.00
N ALA A 446 6.24 52.42 -3.36
CA ALA A 446 6.36 52.11 -1.94
C ALA A 446 5.67 53.15 -1.03
N ALA A 447 4.93 52.69 -0.03
CA ALA A 447 4.61 53.45 1.17
C ALA A 447 5.16 52.72 2.40
N ARG A 448 6.25 53.26 2.94
CA ARG A 448 6.78 52.99 4.28
C ARG A 448 6.11 53.90 5.31
N SER A 449 5.71 53.34 6.45
CA SER A 449 5.79 53.95 7.80
C SER A 449 5.42 52.85 8.81
N GLY A 450 6.16 52.51 9.87
CA GLY A 450 7.18 53.25 10.59
C GLY A 450 6.65 53.77 11.94
N ALA A 451 6.91 52.98 13.00
CA ALA A 451 7.09 53.36 14.41
C ALA A 451 5.89 53.79 15.30
N GLY A 452 5.74 53.08 16.42
CA GLY A 452 5.96 53.67 17.76
C GLY A 452 4.75 54.03 18.63
N GLY A 453 4.62 53.36 19.79
CA GLY A 453 4.54 54.06 21.08
C GLY A 453 3.18 54.22 21.79
N GLU A 454 3.08 53.52 22.93
CA GLU A 454 2.52 53.96 24.23
C GLU A 454 1.00 53.96 24.53
N ALA A 455 0.62 52.95 25.34
CA ALA A 455 0.05 53.02 26.70
C ALA A 455 -1.01 54.08 27.12
N ALA A 456 -2.15 53.60 27.66
CA ALA A 456 -2.78 54.00 28.94
C ALA A 456 -4.18 53.30 29.07
N THR A 457 -4.33 52.26 29.91
CA THR A 457 -4.93 52.24 31.28
C THR A 457 -6.38 52.72 31.44
N THR A 458 -7.26 51.80 31.89
CA THR A 458 -8.12 51.84 33.12
C THR A 458 -8.90 50.52 33.17
N ALA A 459 -8.60 49.55 34.06
CA ALA A 459 -8.98 49.43 35.48
C ALA A 459 -10.48 49.20 35.75
N GLY A 460 -10.84 48.04 36.32
CA GLY A 460 -12.16 47.85 36.95
C GLY A 460 -12.61 46.41 37.29
N ARG A 461 -11.89 45.75 38.22
CA ARG A 461 -12.34 44.84 39.31
C ARG A 461 -13.55 43.89 39.14
N GLY A 462 -13.30 42.61 39.43
CA GLY A 462 -14.28 41.67 39.99
C GLY A 462 -13.64 40.35 40.42
N ALA A 463 -13.27 40.25 41.70
CA ALA A 463 -12.65 39.08 42.33
C ALA A 463 -13.67 37.97 42.64
N GLY A 464 -13.22 36.71 42.59
CA GLY A 464 -13.97 35.55 43.05
C GLY A 464 -13.14 34.26 42.99
N SER A 465 -12.32 34.06 44.02
CA SER A 465 -11.54 32.84 44.30
C SER A 465 -12.45 31.69 44.74
N ALA A 466 -12.20 30.47 44.22
CA ALA A 466 -12.30 29.22 44.97
C ALA A 466 -11.58 28.08 44.23
N ALA A 467 -10.63 27.44 44.89
CA ALA A 467 -10.08 26.12 44.55
C ALA A 467 -10.57 25.09 45.60
N PRO A 468 -10.24 23.80 45.48
CA PRO A 468 -10.96 22.79 44.71
C PRO A 468 -11.67 21.76 45.62
N ALA A 469 -12.79 21.18 45.18
CA ALA A 469 -13.42 20.06 45.86
C ALA A 469 -12.98 18.73 45.23
N GLN A 470 -12.39 17.86 46.06
CA GLN A 470 -12.10 16.45 45.76
C GLN A 470 -13.37 15.71 45.35
N ALA A 471 -13.35 15.06 44.18
CA ALA A 471 -14.32 14.06 43.78
C ALA A 471 -13.68 12.66 43.89
N ALA A 472 -14.39 11.76 44.58
CA ALA A 472 -14.06 10.35 44.73
C ALA A 472 -14.14 9.61 43.37
N PRO A 473 -13.41 8.48 43.20
CA PRO A 473 -13.39 7.75 41.93
C PRO A 473 -14.76 7.11 41.61
N PRO A 474 -15.14 7.00 40.33
CA PRO A 474 -16.35 6.28 39.94
C PRO A 474 -16.18 4.78 40.15
N ALA A 475 -17.24 4.13 40.64
CA ALA A 475 -17.33 2.68 40.79
C ALA A 475 -17.28 1.97 39.43
N GLU A 476 -16.58 0.84 39.38
CA GLU A 476 -16.51 -0.06 38.23
C GLU A 476 -17.90 -0.58 37.83
N PRO A 477 -18.23 -0.69 36.53
CA PRO A 477 -19.41 -1.41 36.09
C PRO A 477 -19.23 -2.91 36.33
N SER A 478 -20.15 -3.49 37.10
CA SER A 478 -20.29 -4.93 37.31
C SER A 478 -20.43 -5.69 35.98
N GLN A 479 -19.54 -6.66 35.75
CA GLN A 479 -19.57 -7.57 34.61
C GLN A 479 -20.88 -8.38 34.55
N PRO A 480 -21.52 -8.54 33.37
CA PRO A 480 -22.59 -9.51 33.19
C PRO A 480 -22.04 -10.94 33.27
N ALA A 481 -22.78 -11.83 33.94
CA ALA A 481 -22.45 -13.25 34.01
C ALA A 481 -22.33 -13.88 32.60
N PRO A 482 -21.38 -14.80 32.37
CA PRO A 482 -21.21 -15.41 31.05
C PRO A 482 -22.43 -16.27 30.69
N SER A 483 -23.08 -15.92 29.58
CA SER A 483 -24.08 -16.76 28.93
C SER A 483 -23.42 -18.05 28.45
N SER A 484 -23.97 -19.18 28.87
CA SER A 484 -23.54 -20.54 28.49
C SER A 484 -23.53 -20.74 26.98
N GLN A 485 -22.35 -20.87 26.38
CA GLN A 485 -22.19 -21.39 25.02
C GLN A 485 -22.55 -22.89 24.98
N PRO A 486 -23.07 -23.42 23.86
CA PRO A 486 -23.32 -24.85 23.71
C PRO A 486 -21.99 -25.60 23.67
N ALA A 487 -21.90 -26.69 24.44
CA ALA A 487 -20.71 -27.54 24.50
C ALA A 487 -20.38 -28.15 23.13
N PRO A 488 -19.11 -28.15 22.69
CA PRO A 488 -18.70 -28.89 21.50
C PRO A 488 -18.80 -30.39 21.75
N SER A 489 -19.29 -31.10 20.73
CA SER A 489 -19.45 -32.55 20.67
C SER A 489 -18.17 -33.33 21.02
N SER A 490 -18.32 -34.31 21.92
CA SER A 490 -17.42 -35.41 22.32
C SER A 490 -15.89 -35.21 22.16
N PRO A 491 -15.14 -35.00 23.26
CA PRO A 491 -13.69 -34.97 23.27
C PRO A 491 -13.15 -36.39 23.46
N ALA A 492 -12.97 -37.13 22.38
CA ALA A 492 -12.02 -38.23 22.37
C ALA A 492 -10.78 -37.73 21.61
N ASP A 493 -9.68 -37.57 22.35
CA ASP A 493 -8.33 -37.19 21.90
C ASP A 493 -7.91 -35.71 21.80
N ARG A 494 -8.60 -34.76 22.43
CA ARG A 494 -8.02 -33.42 22.69
C ARG A 494 -7.22 -33.42 23.99
N ARG A 495 -5.89 -33.46 23.90
CA ARG A 495 -5.00 -33.09 25.01
C ARG A 495 -5.11 -31.58 25.25
N ILE A 496 -5.82 -31.20 26.30
CA ILE A 496 -5.87 -29.83 26.81
C ILE A 496 -4.69 -29.68 27.79
N TYR A 497 -3.79 -28.73 27.53
CA TYR A 497 -2.77 -28.32 28.50
C TYR A 497 -3.01 -26.86 28.89
N VAL A 498 -2.75 -26.54 30.16
CA VAL A 498 -2.90 -25.19 30.70
C VAL A 498 -1.55 -24.50 30.60
N LEU A 499 -1.52 -23.28 30.06
CA LEU A 499 -0.30 -22.47 30.03
C LEU A 499 0.15 -22.15 31.45
N ASP A 500 1.41 -22.42 31.75
CA ASP A 500 1.97 -22.13 33.06
C ASP A 500 2.20 -20.62 33.27
N ARG A 501 2.71 -20.24 34.45
CA ARG A 501 2.96 -18.83 34.80
C ARG A 501 4.04 -18.20 33.90
N VAL A 502 5.08 -18.97 33.55
CA VAL A 502 6.20 -18.48 32.74
C VAL A 502 5.73 -18.25 31.31
N GLN A 503 5.03 -19.22 30.71
CA GLN A 503 4.46 -19.12 29.37
C GLN A 503 3.50 -17.92 29.22
N ARG A 504 2.62 -17.70 30.21
CA ARG A 504 1.73 -16.53 30.21
C ARG A 504 2.50 -15.21 30.37
N GLY A 505 3.57 -15.20 31.17
CA GLY A 505 4.46 -14.05 31.32
C GLY A 505 5.15 -13.70 30.00
N THR A 506 5.76 -14.68 29.34
CA THR A 506 6.38 -14.52 28.02
C THR A 506 5.36 -13.99 27.01
N ALA A 507 4.15 -14.56 26.96
CA ALA A 507 3.09 -14.10 26.07
C ALA A 507 2.71 -12.63 26.31
N ALA A 508 2.64 -12.18 27.58
CA ALA A 508 2.34 -10.79 27.92
C ALA A 508 3.45 -9.82 27.46
N VAL A 509 4.72 -10.18 27.66
CA VAL A 509 5.87 -9.38 27.22
C VAL A 509 5.90 -9.26 25.70
N VAL A 510 5.77 -10.40 25.00
CA VAL A 510 5.75 -10.44 23.53
C VAL A 510 4.57 -9.65 22.96
N THR A 511 3.38 -9.80 23.55
CA THR A 511 2.19 -9.04 23.13
C THR A 511 2.41 -7.53 23.29
N ARG A 512 3.04 -7.11 24.39
CA ARG A 512 3.35 -5.69 24.62
C ARG A 512 4.37 -5.18 23.61
N ALA A 513 5.47 -5.91 23.39
CA ALA A 513 6.49 -5.53 22.41
C ALA A 513 5.90 -5.29 21.01
N HIS A 514 5.04 -6.20 20.51
CA HIS A 514 4.39 -6.04 19.21
C HIS A 514 3.44 -4.83 19.12
N LYS A 515 2.89 -4.38 20.25
CA LYS A 515 1.99 -3.22 20.30
C LYS A 515 2.75 -1.91 20.40
N GLU A 516 3.81 -1.90 21.22
CA GLU A 516 4.47 -0.67 21.67
C GLU A 516 5.72 -0.34 20.87
N VAL A 517 6.35 -1.30 20.18
CA VAL A 517 7.62 -1.09 19.48
C VAL A 517 7.42 -1.08 17.96
N PRO A 518 7.63 0.05 17.28
CA PRO A 518 7.76 0.13 15.82
C PRO A 518 9.07 -0.52 15.36
N ALA A 519 9.12 -1.86 15.42
CA ALA A 519 10.36 -2.60 15.19
C ALA A 519 10.75 -2.60 13.70
N ALA A 520 12.00 -2.26 13.44
CA ALA A 520 12.67 -2.55 12.18
C ALA A 520 13.81 -3.54 12.40
N PHE A 521 14.34 -4.07 11.30
CA PHE A 521 15.26 -5.20 11.37
C PHE A 521 16.36 -5.11 10.31
N THR A 522 17.56 -5.54 10.65
CA THR A 522 18.71 -5.63 9.75
C THR A 522 19.58 -6.82 10.14
N ALA A 523 20.20 -7.49 9.17
CA ALA A 523 21.11 -8.60 9.46
C ALA A 523 22.38 -8.56 8.61
N VAL A 524 23.44 -9.14 9.16
CA VAL A 524 24.74 -9.30 8.50
C VAL A 524 25.25 -10.72 8.69
N GLU A 525 25.89 -11.25 7.65
CA GLU A 525 26.59 -12.53 7.71
C GLU A 525 28.07 -12.29 8.07
N VAL A 526 28.58 -13.05 9.05
CA VAL A 526 29.90 -12.91 9.65
C VAL A 526 30.71 -14.20 9.48
N GLY A 527 31.83 -14.14 8.77
CA GLY A 527 32.80 -15.24 8.73
C GLY A 527 33.55 -15.35 10.05
N VAL A 528 33.60 -16.52 10.67
CA VAL A 528 34.07 -16.70 12.06
C VAL A 528 35.17 -17.75 12.20
N ASP A 529 35.81 -18.18 11.11
CA ASP A 529 36.87 -19.21 11.19
C ASP A 529 38.04 -18.78 12.11
N ALA A 530 38.48 -17.52 12.03
CA ALA A 530 39.52 -16.97 12.90
C ALA A 530 39.08 -16.90 14.37
N LEU A 531 37.84 -16.44 14.62
CA LEU A 531 37.24 -16.44 15.95
C LEU A 531 37.20 -17.84 16.54
N LEU A 532 36.69 -18.83 15.80
CA LEU A 532 36.58 -20.21 16.28
C LEU A 532 37.94 -20.81 16.63
N ALA A 533 38.99 -20.48 15.87
CA ALA A 533 40.36 -20.89 16.20
C ALA A 533 40.85 -20.24 17.50
N ARG A 534 40.59 -18.94 17.69
CA ARG A 534 41.03 -18.21 18.89
C ARG A 534 40.29 -18.65 20.15
N LEU A 535 38.98 -18.86 20.07
CA LEU A 535 38.16 -19.31 21.19
C LEU A 535 38.56 -20.70 21.69
N ARG A 536 38.96 -21.60 20.77
CA ARG A 536 39.50 -22.92 21.15
C ARG A 536 40.77 -22.80 21.98
N LEU A 537 41.73 -22.00 21.53
CA LEU A 537 42.96 -21.75 22.29
C LEU A 537 42.68 -21.12 23.64
N LEU A 538 41.79 -20.12 23.69
CA LEU A 538 41.42 -19.48 24.95
C LEU A 538 40.77 -20.46 25.93
N SER A 539 39.91 -21.37 25.45
CA SER A 539 39.28 -22.38 26.29
C SER A 539 40.32 -23.37 26.84
N GLU A 540 41.34 -23.73 26.04
CA GLU A 540 42.47 -24.57 26.48
C GLU A 540 43.36 -23.86 27.51
N GLU A 541 43.61 -22.55 27.35
CA GLU A 541 44.46 -21.73 28.22
C GLU A 541 43.80 -21.40 29.57
N SER A 542 42.51 -21.07 29.54
CA SER A 542 41.75 -20.62 30.72
C SER A 542 41.03 -21.75 31.46
N GLY A 543 40.72 -22.85 30.77
CA GLY A 543 39.84 -23.91 31.28
C GLY A 543 38.35 -23.57 31.27
N ALA A 544 37.95 -22.38 30.81
CA ALA A 544 36.56 -21.97 30.65
C ALA A 544 36.00 -22.40 29.28
N GLU A 545 34.72 -22.76 29.21
CA GLU A 545 34.06 -23.05 27.93
C GLU A 545 33.63 -21.75 27.24
N VAL A 546 34.46 -21.22 26.34
CA VAL A 546 34.18 -19.98 25.62
C VAL A 546 33.77 -20.27 24.19
N GLY A 547 32.54 -19.86 23.83
CA GLY A 547 31.96 -20.05 22.51
C GLY A 547 31.59 -18.74 21.81
N VAL A 548 30.91 -18.89 20.68
CA VAL A 548 30.40 -17.76 19.87
C VAL A 548 29.43 -16.88 20.67
N PRO A 549 28.49 -17.42 21.48
CA PRO A 549 27.62 -16.58 22.30
C PRO A 549 28.38 -15.63 23.23
N GLU A 550 29.39 -16.13 23.93
CA GLU A 550 30.22 -15.38 24.88
C GLU A 550 30.99 -14.27 24.14
N ALA A 551 31.54 -14.59 22.97
CA ALA A 551 32.23 -13.62 22.10
C ALA A 551 31.28 -12.53 21.58
N VAL A 552 30.04 -12.88 21.20
CA VAL A 552 29.05 -11.89 20.75
C VAL A 552 28.62 -10.97 21.89
N VAL A 553 28.42 -11.48 23.11
CA VAL A 553 28.13 -10.65 24.30
C VAL A 553 29.25 -9.63 24.50
N LYS A 554 30.51 -10.08 24.48
CA LYS A 554 31.66 -9.19 24.65
C LYS A 554 31.80 -8.19 23.51
N ALA A 555 31.56 -8.60 22.26
CA ALA A 555 31.64 -7.74 21.08
C ALA A 555 30.54 -6.66 21.07
N VAL A 556 29.33 -7.01 21.50
CA VAL A 556 28.23 -6.06 21.72
C VAL A 556 28.60 -5.07 22.82
N ALA A 557 29.10 -5.54 23.96
CA ALA A 557 29.52 -4.67 25.06
C ALA A 557 30.63 -3.70 24.64
N ALA A 558 31.62 -4.17 23.87
CA ALA A 558 32.72 -3.35 23.36
C ALA A 558 32.27 -2.24 22.37
N ALA A 559 31.08 -2.40 21.76
CA ALA A 559 30.52 -1.38 20.88
C ALA A 559 29.81 -0.24 21.64
N HIS A 560 29.61 -0.36 22.96
CA HIS A 560 28.85 0.60 23.76
C HIS A 560 29.42 2.03 23.71
N ASP A 561 30.73 2.22 23.83
CA ASP A 561 31.36 3.56 23.82
C ASP A 561 30.99 4.39 22.58
N ARG A 562 30.83 3.72 21.43
CA ARG A 562 30.47 4.36 20.16
C ARG A 562 28.96 4.39 19.91
N PHE A 563 28.23 3.39 20.40
CA PHE A 563 26.82 3.16 20.09
C PHE A 563 25.93 3.20 21.34
N GLY A 564 26.32 3.93 22.38
CA GLY A 564 25.64 3.92 23.68
C GLY A 564 24.14 4.22 23.59
N HIS A 565 23.73 5.07 22.65
CA HIS A 565 22.31 5.39 22.38
C HIS A 565 21.45 4.17 21.96
N LEU A 566 22.04 3.06 21.50
CA LEU A 566 21.34 1.78 21.26
C LEU A 566 21.13 0.96 22.54
N PHE A 567 21.82 1.30 23.63
CA PHE A 567 21.80 0.62 24.93
C PHE A 567 20.92 1.41 25.89
N GLY A 568 19.64 1.48 25.56
CA GLY A 568 18.69 2.31 26.29
C GLY A 568 17.30 1.73 26.30
N SER A 569 16.42 2.47 26.96
CA SER A 569 15.00 2.18 27.03
C SER A 569 14.18 3.44 26.81
N LEU A 570 13.00 3.27 26.22
CA LEU A 570 12.06 4.36 26.05
C LEU A 570 11.41 4.67 27.40
N VAL A 571 11.45 5.94 27.80
CA VAL A 571 10.79 6.43 29.02
C VAL A 571 9.37 6.89 28.70
N ASP A 572 9.22 7.63 27.59
CA ASP A 572 7.96 8.06 26.99
C ASP A 572 8.14 8.29 25.48
N ASP A 573 7.09 8.73 24.77
CA ASP A 573 7.10 8.92 23.31
C ASP A 573 8.16 9.90 22.77
N ARG A 574 8.86 10.64 23.63
CA ARG A 574 9.84 11.66 23.24
C ARG A 574 11.19 11.52 23.91
N THR A 575 11.36 10.59 24.84
CA THR A 575 12.57 10.52 25.67
C THR A 575 13.09 9.09 25.83
N VAL A 576 14.42 8.97 25.77
CA VAL A 576 15.16 7.72 25.90
C VAL A 576 16.08 7.83 27.11
N ALA A 577 16.04 6.84 27.98
CA ALA A 577 17.05 6.63 29.01
C ALA A 577 18.16 5.75 28.44
N VAL A 578 19.36 6.33 28.30
CA VAL A 578 20.56 5.61 27.85
C VAL A 578 21.41 5.23 29.07
N SER A 579 21.98 4.02 29.05
CA SER A 579 22.87 3.57 30.13
C SER A 579 24.32 3.96 29.86
N GLU A 580 25.03 4.37 30.91
CA GLU A 580 26.49 4.63 30.86
C GLU A 580 27.32 3.34 30.84
N THR A 581 26.72 2.20 31.18
CA THR A 581 27.38 0.88 31.15
C THR A 581 26.53 -0.15 30.41
N PRO A 582 27.14 -1.07 29.64
CA PRO A 582 26.40 -2.10 28.93
C PRO A 582 26.03 -3.26 29.86
N HIS A 583 24.74 -3.36 30.20
CA HIS A 583 24.17 -4.53 30.88
C HIS A 583 23.45 -5.40 29.83
N VAL A 584 24.06 -6.53 29.45
CA VAL A 584 23.56 -7.34 28.33
C VAL A 584 22.65 -8.45 28.86
N ALA A 585 21.37 -8.40 28.49
CA ALA A 585 20.44 -9.49 28.74
C ALA A 585 20.65 -10.60 27.70
N VAL A 586 20.55 -11.87 28.09
CA VAL A 586 20.79 -13.00 27.19
C VAL A 586 19.66 -14.01 27.32
N THR A 587 19.07 -14.44 26.19
CA THR A 587 18.01 -15.45 26.22
C THR A 587 18.56 -16.84 26.55
N ILE A 588 17.92 -17.53 27.48
CA ILE A 588 18.20 -18.92 27.82
C ILE A 588 16.89 -19.71 27.81
N ASP A 589 16.81 -20.70 26.92
CA ASP A 589 15.71 -21.65 26.83
C ASP A 589 16.22 -23.05 27.19
N ALA A 590 15.67 -23.62 28.27
CA ALA A 590 15.98 -24.99 28.72
C ALA A 590 14.79 -25.96 28.50
N GLY A 591 13.84 -25.61 27.62
CA GLY A 591 12.64 -26.40 27.31
C GLY A 591 11.54 -26.33 28.37
N ARG A 592 11.72 -25.52 29.42
CA ARG A 592 10.75 -25.30 30.52
C ARG A 592 10.39 -23.82 30.70
N GLY A 593 10.71 -22.99 29.71
CA GLY A 593 10.50 -21.54 29.74
C GLY A 593 11.70 -20.78 29.18
N LEU A 594 11.42 -19.56 28.72
CA LEU A 594 12.41 -18.62 28.20
C LEU A 594 12.75 -17.59 29.28
N TYR A 595 14.02 -17.52 29.65
CA TYR A 595 14.55 -16.58 30.63
C TYR A 595 15.51 -15.59 29.96
N THR A 596 15.60 -14.37 30.49
CA THR A 596 16.50 -13.33 29.95
C THR A 596 17.38 -12.73 31.06
N PRO A 597 18.27 -13.52 31.68
CA PRO A 597 19.17 -13.01 32.70
C PRO A 597 20.15 -11.97 32.15
N VAL A 598 20.58 -11.07 33.01
CA VAL A 598 21.39 -9.88 32.70
C VAL A 598 22.80 -10.04 33.22
N ILE A 599 23.76 -10.00 32.31
CA ILE A 599 25.18 -9.88 32.64
C ILE A 599 25.48 -8.41 32.84
N ARG A 600 25.98 -8.05 34.03
CA ARG A 600 26.18 -6.65 34.40
C ARG A 600 27.58 -6.18 34.01
N ASP A 601 27.65 -4.96 33.45
CA ASP A 601 28.90 -4.25 33.16
C ASP A 601 29.84 -5.07 32.28
N CYS A 602 29.29 -5.58 31.16
CA CYS A 602 29.99 -6.52 30.28
C CYS A 602 31.27 -5.94 29.67
N ALA A 603 31.38 -4.61 29.55
CA ALA A 603 32.55 -3.96 28.98
C ALA A 603 33.79 -4.16 29.86
N SER A 604 33.64 -4.05 31.18
CA SER A 604 34.77 -4.13 32.14
C SER A 604 35.18 -5.57 32.48
N ARG A 605 34.36 -6.56 32.15
CA ARG A 605 34.58 -7.98 32.49
C ARG A 605 35.34 -8.74 31.43
N SER A 606 36.13 -9.74 31.84
CA SER A 606 36.80 -10.62 30.87
C SER A 606 35.77 -11.53 30.17
N ILE A 607 36.12 -12.06 29.00
CA ILE A 607 35.24 -13.01 28.29
C ILE A 607 35.07 -14.32 29.08
N THR A 608 36.04 -14.71 29.91
CA THR A 608 35.94 -15.86 30.82
C THR A 608 34.95 -15.61 31.95
N ASP A 609 34.91 -14.39 32.51
CA ASP A 609 33.90 -14.01 33.50
C ASP A 609 32.47 -14.07 32.91
N ILE A 610 32.34 -13.68 31.64
CA ILE A 610 31.07 -13.75 30.89
C ILE A 610 30.67 -15.23 30.66
N ALA A 611 31.63 -16.10 30.36
CA ALA A 611 31.40 -17.52 30.17
C ALA A 611 30.91 -18.20 31.46
N ASP A 612 31.52 -17.87 32.60
CA ASP A 612 31.11 -18.38 33.92
C ASP A 612 29.67 -17.96 34.26
N ASP A 613 29.31 -16.68 34.06
CA ASP A 613 27.94 -16.19 34.26
C ASP A 613 26.93 -16.92 33.37
N LEU A 614 27.23 -17.08 32.07
CA LEU A 614 26.34 -17.76 31.13
C LEU A 614 26.17 -19.24 31.49
N MET A 615 27.23 -19.91 31.94
CA MET A 615 27.16 -21.29 32.41
C MET A 615 26.29 -21.40 33.67
N ASP A 616 26.46 -20.51 34.64
CA ASP A 616 25.62 -20.46 35.85
C ASP A 616 24.15 -20.24 35.51
N PHE A 617 23.85 -19.31 34.59
CA PHE A 617 22.48 -19.06 34.14
C PHE A 617 21.89 -20.27 33.39
N ARG A 618 22.65 -20.95 32.53
CA ARG A 618 22.22 -22.20 31.86
C ARG A 618 21.88 -23.28 32.89
N MET A 619 22.73 -23.44 33.91
CA MET A 619 22.51 -24.41 34.99
C MET A 619 21.27 -24.06 35.83
N LYS A 620 21.01 -22.78 36.11
CA LYS A 620 19.79 -22.33 36.80
C LYS A 620 18.54 -22.61 35.97
N ALA A 621 18.54 -22.28 34.68
CA ALA A 621 17.42 -22.55 33.78
C ALA A 621 17.12 -24.05 33.71
N TRP A 622 18.15 -24.90 33.60
CA TRP A 622 18.00 -26.36 33.56
C TRP A 622 17.45 -26.94 34.88
N ARG A 623 17.85 -26.39 36.03
CA ARG A 623 17.38 -26.80 37.37
C ARG A 623 15.97 -26.33 37.72
N GLY A 624 15.30 -25.56 36.85
CA GLY A 624 13.91 -25.15 37.04
C GLY A 624 13.67 -23.63 37.05
N GLY A 625 14.70 -22.82 36.76
CA GLY A 625 14.53 -21.38 36.51
C GLY A 625 14.40 -20.51 37.76
N ASP A 626 15.11 -20.85 38.85
CA ASP A 626 15.13 -20.06 40.09
C ASP A 626 16.04 -18.81 39.95
N PHE A 627 15.61 -17.89 39.09
CA PHE A 627 16.26 -16.59 38.88
C PHE A 627 15.69 -15.54 39.84
N THR A 628 16.57 -14.74 40.42
CA THR A 628 16.18 -13.58 41.23
C THR A 628 15.67 -12.44 40.34
N THR A 629 14.84 -11.55 40.89
CA THR A 629 14.38 -10.36 40.15
C THR A 629 15.54 -9.49 39.67
N SER A 630 16.59 -9.37 40.49
CA SER A 630 17.82 -8.64 40.13
C SER A 630 18.61 -9.28 38.99
N GLU A 631 18.43 -10.57 38.73
CA GLU A 631 19.10 -11.23 37.61
C GLU A 631 18.33 -11.04 36.29
N LEU A 632 17.02 -10.76 36.33
CA LEU A 632 16.19 -10.63 35.14
C LEU A 632 15.92 -9.18 34.72
N ASP A 633 16.29 -8.22 35.56
CA ASP A 633 15.98 -6.80 35.36
C ASP A 633 17.23 -5.93 35.13
N GLY A 634 17.03 -4.81 34.44
CA GLY A 634 18.07 -3.81 34.18
C GLY A 634 18.97 -4.10 32.97
N GLY A 635 18.54 -4.96 32.04
CA GLY A 635 19.21 -5.13 30.75
C GLY A 635 19.03 -3.88 29.88
N THR A 636 20.10 -3.44 29.23
CA THR A 636 20.13 -2.25 28.35
C THR A 636 20.06 -2.62 26.87
N ILE A 637 20.42 -3.86 26.54
CA ILE A 637 20.24 -4.49 25.24
C ILE A 637 20.07 -5.99 25.47
N THR A 638 19.30 -6.67 24.61
CA THR A 638 19.12 -8.14 24.71
C THR A 638 19.80 -8.87 23.56
N ILE A 639 20.35 -10.06 23.84
CA ILE A 639 20.89 -10.99 22.85
C ILE A 639 20.07 -12.29 22.86
N SER A 640 19.48 -12.62 21.71
CA SER A 640 18.81 -13.88 21.42
C SER A 640 19.83 -14.90 20.91
N ILE A 641 20.08 -15.96 21.68
CA ILE A 641 20.96 -17.05 21.28
C ILE A 641 20.13 -18.14 20.61
N ASN A 642 20.31 -18.33 19.31
CA ASN A 642 19.61 -19.33 18.50
C ASN A 642 20.62 -20.16 17.70
N THR A 643 21.64 -20.69 18.38
CA THR A 643 22.82 -21.29 17.76
C THR A 643 22.67 -22.75 17.31
N GLU A 644 21.44 -23.27 17.26
CA GLU A 644 21.15 -24.61 16.71
C GLU A 644 21.55 -24.70 15.23
N ALA A 645 22.14 -25.82 14.81
CA ALA A 645 22.83 -25.94 13.52
C ALA A 645 21.97 -25.62 12.29
N ASP A 646 20.66 -25.86 12.37
CA ASP A 646 19.71 -25.62 11.27
C ASP A 646 18.99 -24.27 11.38
N VAL A 647 19.23 -23.49 12.45
CA VAL A 647 18.64 -22.18 12.65
C VAL A 647 19.52 -21.13 11.98
N VAL A 648 19.25 -20.87 10.70
CA VAL A 648 20.03 -19.92 9.89
C VAL A 648 19.88 -18.49 10.39
N PHE A 649 18.66 -18.12 10.78
CA PHE A 649 18.26 -16.74 10.99
C PHE A 649 17.03 -16.67 11.89
N VAL A 650 17.03 -15.72 12.83
CA VAL A 650 15.88 -15.39 13.69
C VAL A 650 15.75 -13.89 13.77
N GLN A 651 14.56 -13.36 13.50
CA GLN A 651 14.23 -11.98 13.82
C GLN A 651 13.78 -11.92 15.28
N PRO A 652 14.54 -11.29 16.19
CA PRO A 652 14.14 -11.20 17.58
C PRO A 652 13.05 -10.15 17.78
N ILE A 653 12.33 -10.26 18.89
CA ILE A 653 11.31 -9.29 19.31
C ILE A 653 11.97 -8.33 20.30
N VAL A 654 11.98 -7.04 19.98
CA VAL A 654 12.57 -6.02 20.88
C VAL A 654 11.84 -6.03 22.22
N MET A 655 12.58 -6.22 23.31
CA MET A 655 12.03 -6.37 24.65
C MET A 655 11.62 -5.02 25.21
N TRP A 656 10.32 -4.72 25.28
CA TRP A 656 9.86 -3.47 25.89
C TRP A 656 10.35 -3.32 27.36
N PRO A 657 10.92 -2.17 27.77
CA PRO A 657 11.06 -0.90 27.03
C PRO A 657 12.42 -0.70 26.33
N GLN A 658 13.27 -1.72 26.21
CA GLN A 658 14.57 -1.60 25.53
C GLN A 658 14.41 -1.21 24.05
N LEU A 659 15.46 -0.62 23.50
CA LEU A 659 15.48 -0.17 22.11
C LEU A 659 15.90 -1.25 21.11
N CYS A 660 16.73 -2.21 21.54
CA CYS A 660 17.42 -3.12 20.63
C CYS A 660 17.44 -4.55 21.16
N MET A 661 17.32 -5.51 20.25
CA MET A 661 17.63 -6.92 20.51
C MET A 661 18.41 -7.51 19.34
N LEU A 662 19.57 -8.10 19.63
CA LEU A 662 20.43 -8.76 18.65
C LEU A 662 20.17 -10.27 18.66
N SER A 663 20.08 -10.92 17.51
CA SER A 663 19.99 -12.38 17.39
C SER A 663 21.28 -12.97 16.84
N VAL A 664 21.59 -14.19 17.28
CA VAL A 664 22.74 -14.99 16.84
C VAL A 664 22.22 -16.31 16.29
N GLY A 665 22.42 -16.55 14.99
CA GLY A 665 22.06 -17.82 14.35
C GLY A 665 23.05 -18.95 14.62
N GLY A 666 22.76 -20.13 14.05
CA GLY A 666 23.63 -21.29 14.05
C GLY A 666 24.85 -21.14 13.15
N LEU A 667 25.92 -21.85 13.50
CA LEU A 667 27.13 -21.92 12.67
C LEU A 667 26.88 -22.75 11.43
N ARG A 668 27.24 -22.20 10.26
CA ARG A 668 27.11 -22.91 8.99
C ARG A 668 28.38 -22.86 8.18
N ARG A 669 28.70 -23.97 7.52
CA ARG A 669 29.79 -24.00 6.53
C ARG A 669 29.22 -23.68 5.16
N GLN A 670 29.86 -22.77 4.44
CA GLN A 670 29.51 -22.41 3.07
C GLN A 670 30.74 -22.18 2.22
N LEU A 671 30.55 -22.17 0.90
CA LEU A 671 31.60 -21.78 -0.04
C LEU A 671 31.55 -20.26 -0.22
N ALA A 672 32.68 -19.60 -0.03
CA ALA A 672 32.85 -18.16 -0.27
C ALA A 672 34.08 -17.91 -1.15
N LEU A 673 34.02 -16.81 -1.91
CA LEU A 673 35.13 -16.36 -2.73
C LEU A 673 36.02 -15.43 -1.91
N HIS A 674 37.22 -15.87 -1.58
CA HIS A 674 38.25 -15.06 -0.91
C HIS A 674 39.34 -14.74 -1.93
N ASP A 675 39.50 -13.46 -2.27
CA ASP A 675 40.49 -12.98 -3.26
C ASP A 675 40.45 -13.74 -4.60
N GLY A 676 39.24 -14.09 -5.06
CA GLY A 676 39.02 -14.82 -6.32
C GLY A 676 39.19 -16.34 -6.21
N VAL A 677 39.47 -16.88 -5.02
CA VAL A 677 39.60 -18.33 -4.77
C VAL A 677 38.39 -18.84 -3.98
N LEU A 678 37.74 -19.90 -4.45
CA LEU A 678 36.70 -20.58 -3.66
C LEU A 678 37.34 -21.24 -2.44
N ALA A 679 36.91 -20.86 -1.25
CA ALA A 679 37.26 -21.52 0.00
C ALA A 679 36.00 -21.86 0.80
N THR A 680 36.11 -22.85 1.68
CA THR A 680 35.06 -23.11 2.66
C THR A 680 35.27 -22.19 3.84
N THR A 681 34.23 -21.44 4.23
CA THR A 681 34.21 -20.59 5.42
C THR A 681 33.06 -20.98 6.33
N THR A 682 33.26 -20.82 7.63
CA THR A 682 32.21 -20.94 8.64
C THR A 682 31.63 -19.57 8.92
N VAL A 683 30.31 -19.43 8.82
CA VAL A 683 29.60 -18.17 9.05
C VAL A 683 28.59 -18.28 10.17
N VAL A 684 28.30 -17.13 10.79
CA VAL A 684 27.15 -16.90 11.67
C VAL A 684 26.39 -15.68 11.17
N VAL A 685 25.07 -15.69 11.26
CA VAL A 685 24.23 -14.52 10.96
C VAL A 685 23.92 -13.78 12.25
N LEU A 686 24.20 -12.47 12.25
CA LEU A 686 23.81 -11.56 13.32
C LEU A 686 22.65 -10.68 12.84
N GLY A 687 21.54 -10.66 13.57
CA GLY A 687 20.39 -9.82 13.29
C GLY A 687 20.19 -8.77 14.37
N LEU A 688 19.80 -7.55 14.03
CA LEU A 688 19.40 -6.52 15.00
C LEU A 688 17.96 -6.13 14.72
N ALA A 689 17.07 -6.40 15.68
CA ALA A 689 15.79 -5.73 15.76
C ALA A 689 15.93 -4.47 16.61
N TYR A 690 15.33 -3.36 16.18
CA TYR A 690 15.46 -2.08 16.85
C TYR A 690 14.19 -1.24 16.73
N ASP A 691 13.94 -0.38 17.72
CA ASP A 691 12.86 0.59 17.71
C ASP A 691 13.16 1.73 16.72
N HIS A 692 12.40 1.78 15.63
CA HIS A 692 12.63 2.76 14.55
C HIS A 692 12.29 4.21 14.97
N ARG A 693 11.73 4.43 16.16
CA ARG A 693 11.62 5.80 16.70
C ARG A 693 12.97 6.39 17.08
N VAL A 694 13.95 5.54 17.41
CA VAL A 694 15.25 5.98 17.94
C VAL A 694 16.41 5.58 17.04
N VAL A 695 16.38 4.39 16.45
CA VAL A 695 17.49 3.84 15.67
C VAL A 695 17.09 3.75 14.20
N ASN A 696 17.91 4.29 13.31
CA ASN A 696 17.69 4.20 11.86
C ASN A 696 18.51 3.07 11.22
N GLY A 697 18.13 2.68 9.99
CA GLY A 697 18.81 1.61 9.26
C GLY A 697 20.32 1.80 9.08
N ALA A 698 20.78 3.03 8.85
CA ALA A 698 22.22 3.31 8.73
C ALA A 698 22.98 3.06 10.05
N GLU A 699 22.39 3.42 11.19
CA GLU A 699 22.96 3.21 12.53
C GLU A 699 22.97 1.74 12.91
N ALA A 700 21.88 1.02 12.63
CA ALA A 700 21.79 -0.42 12.80
C ALA A 700 22.86 -1.18 11.99
N VAL A 701 23.07 -0.81 10.72
CA VAL A 701 24.14 -1.37 9.88
C VAL A 701 25.52 -1.04 10.45
N ALA A 702 25.74 0.20 10.90
CA ALA A 702 27.01 0.62 11.48
C ALA A 702 27.34 -0.14 12.78
N PHE A 703 26.35 -0.35 13.64
CA PHE A 703 26.47 -1.15 14.87
C PHE A 703 26.78 -2.61 14.56
N LEU A 704 25.99 -3.24 13.68
CA LEU A 704 26.21 -4.64 13.27
C LEU A 704 27.57 -4.85 12.62
N ARG A 705 28.06 -3.89 11.83
CA ARG A 705 29.42 -3.92 11.27
C ARG A 705 30.47 -3.83 12.36
N ALA A 706 30.34 -2.92 13.33
CA ALA A 706 31.28 -2.81 14.44
C ALA A 706 31.37 -4.10 15.26
N VAL A 707 30.22 -4.73 15.56
CA VAL A 707 30.17 -6.04 16.22
C VAL A 707 30.82 -7.10 15.34
N ALA A 708 30.50 -7.13 14.04
CA ALA A 708 31.05 -8.11 13.11
C ALA A 708 32.58 -7.98 12.92
N ASP A 709 33.12 -6.76 12.89
CA ASP A 709 34.55 -6.50 12.74
C ASP A 709 35.31 -7.04 13.98
N ASN A 710 34.76 -6.85 15.18
CA ASN A 710 35.31 -7.42 16.43
C ASN A 710 35.37 -8.95 16.41
N LEU A 711 34.52 -9.61 15.61
CA LEU A 711 34.47 -11.07 15.48
C LEU A 711 35.29 -11.60 14.29
N ARG A 712 35.71 -10.75 13.35
CA ARG A 712 36.43 -11.13 12.12
C ARG A 712 37.91 -10.76 12.14
N GLU A 713 38.24 -9.58 12.64
CA GLU A 713 39.59 -9.00 12.54
C GLU A 713 40.51 -9.59 13.62
N PRO A 714 41.62 -10.26 13.27
CA PRO A 714 42.53 -10.89 14.23
C PRO A 714 43.01 -9.94 15.35
N ASP A 715 43.39 -8.72 15.00
CA ASP A 715 43.90 -7.73 15.98
C ASP A 715 42.84 -7.30 16.99
N ARG A 716 41.57 -7.24 16.57
CA ARG A 716 40.44 -6.92 17.46
C ARG A 716 40.00 -8.12 18.27
N LEU A 717 40.13 -9.33 17.71
CA LEU A 717 39.86 -10.57 18.44
C LEU A 717 40.75 -10.69 19.66
N ASP A 718 42.04 -10.35 19.55
CA ASP A 718 42.96 -10.39 20.69
C ASP A 718 42.61 -9.36 21.77
N GLN A 719 42.13 -8.17 21.39
CA GLN A 719 41.62 -7.19 22.36
C GLN A 719 40.29 -7.61 22.98
N LEU A 720 39.48 -8.36 22.25
CA LEU A 720 38.17 -8.84 22.71
C LEU A 720 38.31 -9.96 23.75
N VAL A 721 39.34 -10.80 23.61
CA VAL A 721 39.59 -11.95 24.49
C VAL A 721 40.61 -11.70 25.60
N ALA A 722 41.37 -10.59 25.52
CA ALA A 722 42.22 -10.10 26.62
C ALA A 722 41.35 -9.56 27.77
#